data_AF-A0A0G2DWZ6-F1
#
_entry.id   AF-A0A0G2DWZ6-F1
#
_cell.length_a   1.000
_cell.length_b   1.000
_cell.length_c   1.000
_cell.angle_alpha   90.00
_cell.angle_beta   90.00
_cell.angle_gamma   90.00
#
_symmetry.space_group_name_H-M   'P 1'
#
loop_
_entity.id
_entity.type
_entity.pdbx_description
1 polymer ?
#
loop_
_entity_poly.entity_id
_entity_poly.type
_entity_poly.pdbx_seq_one_letter_code
_entity_poly.pdbx_strand_id
1 'polypeptide(L)'
;MFSGYNTRQALRVIPWAIPTPAQGDVRLITIFFGANDATYSGHSQHVPLDEYQENLKKIVNHPMITIHKPQILLLTPPPVNEHQFMFPDRTAERTKTYADALKKTAQELNLPVVDIWSAFLRKAGWQDGDPLLGRKDVEESDKLKQLLLDGLHFTPAGYKVMYKEVTRTIRGRLSFELGSPIKTMYAVLLLVLSWTVSGSPSGLLTDLSKIQRYWGQITPYFDNAEDYFGVESVGLPGGCQVEQAHLLQRHGARFPISYFDDGTNDENFSVKLSNFTTANPGQEFTGPLSFLNGYRYTMGQSYLIGSGASQLFSAGVSFWQQYGRTLYNASDAQLAYNASYANGTARPKPVLRTTSQSRIENTQINWALGFFGPSFEETPNPTLANATSAFNLVIIPEGGTENNTLAAYDSCFNAIDETIGYLGDLDVETYIPKYLTDATARMQKYAPSGFNFSTNDTYAMQNICAYEISYLGSSDFCGLFTEEEWAGFEVTLDIAYFYDYAYGNPTGRAQGIGYVQELMARLTNQYIYSSNSSVNSSITNNSADFPLGRPFYADFSHDDIIVSALTALSLDYLNEAPSLTEFPPDPKRHFYLSHLTPFAARLVTEVVGCSSSEPKPVKNRRTYYSPDQYGYNAENATNKFIRMRLNNGILPLSTIRGGSCGNRTDGLCPMQSFIESQQNAYELSNYDYACFGNYTLTDPTDGHNYDGTINNGTKS
;
A
#
# COMPACT_ATOMS: atom_id res chain seq x y z
N MET A 1 -10.69 14.76 -6.58
CA MET A 1 -9.56 15.74 -6.65
C MET A 1 -9.97 16.94 -5.80
N PHE A 2 -9.37 17.14 -4.63
CA PHE A 2 -9.71 18.26 -3.75
C PHE A 2 -9.16 19.56 -4.34
N SER A 3 -10.02 20.54 -4.66
CA SER A 3 -9.56 21.85 -5.13
C SER A 3 -8.86 22.59 -4.00
N GLY A 4 -7.68 23.16 -4.26
CA GLY A 4 -6.75 23.62 -3.22
C GLY A 4 -7.31 24.69 -2.26
N TYR A 5 -6.58 24.90 -1.16
CA TYR A 5 -6.96 25.82 -0.07
C TYR A 5 -6.77 27.31 -0.40
N ASN A 6 -7.55 28.19 0.24
CA ASN A 6 -7.38 29.66 0.28
C ASN A 6 -7.02 30.16 1.69
N THR A 7 -6.78 31.46 1.86
CA THR A 7 -6.34 32.02 3.15
C THR A 7 -7.39 31.88 4.28
N ARG A 8 -8.69 31.86 3.98
CA ARG A 8 -9.74 31.60 4.99
C ARG A 8 -9.63 30.19 5.55
N GLN A 9 -9.41 29.22 4.68
CA GLN A 9 -9.29 27.82 5.08
C GLN A 9 -7.97 27.58 5.81
N ALA A 10 -6.88 28.23 5.39
CA ALA A 10 -5.59 28.17 6.09
C ALA A 10 -5.75 28.52 7.58
N LEU A 11 -6.46 29.60 7.90
CA LEU A 11 -6.71 30.01 9.29
C LEU A 11 -7.44 28.94 10.13
N ARG A 12 -8.30 28.13 9.51
CA ARG A 12 -9.02 27.04 10.20
C ARG A 12 -8.14 25.81 10.42
N VAL A 13 -7.18 25.60 9.52
CA VAL A 13 -6.33 24.41 9.48
C VAL A 13 -5.05 24.57 10.29
N ILE A 14 -4.55 25.80 10.52
CA ILE A 14 -3.32 26.05 11.28
C ILE A 14 -3.26 25.30 12.63
N PRO A 15 -4.31 25.25 13.47
CA PRO A 15 -4.26 24.51 14.74
C PRO A 15 -3.97 23.01 14.60
N TRP A 16 -4.23 22.45 13.42
CA TRP A 16 -4.05 21.03 13.10
C TRP A 16 -2.79 20.78 12.26
N ALA A 17 -2.36 21.77 11.47
CA ALA A 17 -1.24 21.64 10.54
C ALA A 17 0.11 22.09 11.12
N ILE A 18 0.11 22.92 12.16
CA ILE A 18 1.35 23.36 12.82
C ILE A 18 1.46 22.61 14.16
N PRO A 19 2.55 21.84 14.39
CA PRO A 19 2.73 21.11 15.64
C PRO A 19 2.80 22.08 16.82
N THR A 20 2.44 21.62 18.00
CA THR A 20 2.79 22.32 19.25
C THR A 20 4.30 22.25 19.48
N PRO A 21 4.92 23.15 20.26
CA PRO A 21 6.34 23.02 20.64
C PRO A 21 6.70 21.71 21.34
N ALA A 22 5.71 21.03 21.94
CA ALA A 22 5.89 19.70 22.51
C ALA A 22 6.02 18.60 21.44
N GLN A 23 5.42 18.80 20.26
CA GLN A 23 5.48 17.87 19.12
C GLN A 23 6.69 18.12 18.21
N GLY A 24 7.21 19.35 18.17
CA GLY A 24 8.45 19.68 17.45
C GLY A 24 8.60 21.17 17.15
N ASP A 25 9.85 21.64 17.03
CA ASP A 25 10.17 23.04 16.77
C ASP A 25 10.10 23.38 15.27
N VAL A 26 9.31 24.39 14.89
CA VAL A 26 9.27 24.90 13.51
C VAL A 26 10.26 26.05 13.33
N ARG A 27 11.34 25.82 12.58
CA ARG A 27 12.40 26.84 12.34
C ARG A 27 12.13 27.76 11.14
N LEU A 28 11.37 27.30 10.16
CA LEU A 28 11.09 28.01 8.91
C LEU A 28 9.65 27.72 8.46
N ILE A 29 8.90 28.75 8.09
CA ILE A 29 7.56 28.63 7.50
C ILE A 29 7.52 29.38 6.19
N THR A 30 7.04 28.72 5.15
CA THR A 30 6.71 29.34 3.85
C THR A 30 5.20 29.42 3.69
N ILE A 31 4.67 30.62 3.44
CA ILE A 31 3.24 30.84 3.22
C ILE A 31 3.03 31.13 1.72
N PHE A 32 2.31 30.25 1.04
CA PHE A 32 2.13 30.31 -0.42
C PHE A 32 0.64 30.20 -0.81
N PHE A 33 -0.10 31.27 -0.55
CA PHE A 33 -1.53 31.41 -0.89
C PHE A 33 -1.76 32.62 -1.80
N GLY A 34 -2.96 32.73 -2.39
CA GLY A 34 -3.34 33.86 -3.24
C GLY A 34 -3.87 33.45 -4.61
N ALA A 35 -3.50 32.28 -5.12
CA ALA A 35 -3.96 31.82 -6.43
C ALA A 35 -5.46 31.49 -6.42
N ASN A 36 -5.94 30.78 -5.39
CA ASN A 36 -7.36 30.44 -5.19
C ASN A 36 -8.17 31.63 -4.69
N ASP A 37 -7.58 32.44 -3.82
CA ASP A 37 -8.15 33.70 -3.32
C ASP A 37 -8.51 34.66 -4.48
N ALA A 38 -7.67 34.68 -5.53
CA ALA A 38 -7.83 35.50 -6.73
C ALA A 38 -8.94 35.04 -7.69
N THR A 39 -9.74 34.03 -7.36
CA THR A 39 -10.93 33.66 -8.16
C THR A 39 -11.96 34.80 -8.24
N TYR A 40 -12.87 34.74 -9.21
CA TYR A 40 -13.93 35.74 -9.37
C TYR A 40 -14.88 35.79 -8.16
N SER A 41 -15.48 36.96 -7.93
CA SER A 41 -16.54 37.10 -6.93
C SER A 41 -17.70 36.16 -7.26
N GLY A 42 -18.19 35.43 -6.25
CA GLY A 42 -19.20 34.38 -6.41
C GLY A 42 -18.62 32.96 -6.55
N HIS A 43 -17.32 32.81 -6.82
CA HIS A 43 -16.65 31.52 -6.74
C HIS A 43 -16.41 31.11 -5.29
N SER A 44 -16.56 29.82 -4.96
CA SER A 44 -16.45 29.30 -3.59
C SER A 44 -15.07 29.51 -2.96
N GLN A 45 -14.03 29.61 -3.79
CA GLN A 45 -12.65 29.85 -3.34
C GLN A 45 -12.30 31.33 -3.18
N HIS A 46 -13.16 32.26 -3.61
CA HIS A 46 -12.81 33.68 -3.64
C HIS A 46 -12.68 34.29 -2.25
N VAL A 47 -11.58 35.00 -2.02
CA VAL A 47 -11.35 35.82 -0.83
C VAL A 47 -11.09 37.26 -1.31
N PRO A 48 -11.89 38.26 -0.87
CA PRO A 48 -11.66 39.68 -1.20
C PRO A 48 -10.23 40.14 -0.90
N LEU A 49 -9.71 41.11 -1.65
CA LEU A 49 -8.30 41.48 -1.60
C LEU A 49 -7.87 42.04 -0.23
N ASP A 50 -8.73 42.86 0.38
CA ASP A 50 -8.56 43.38 1.74
C ASP A 50 -8.58 42.24 2.78
N GLU A 51 -9.52 41.31 2.65
CA GLU A 51 -9.58 40.14 3.53
C GLU A 51 -8.37 39.22 3.35
N TYR A 52 -7.86 39.03 2.13
CA TYR A 52 -6.65 38.27 1.86
C TYR A 52 -5.44 38.86 2.60
N GLN A 53 -5.26 40.19 2.55
CA GLN A 53 -4.19 40.86 3.28
C GLN A 53 -4.34 40.70 4.80
N GLU A 54 -5.55 40.87 5.32
CA GLU A 54 -5.82 40.67 6.75
C GLU A 54 -5.64 39.21 7.18
N ASN A 55 -6.02 38.25 6.34
CA ASN A 55 -5.79 36.84 6.61
C ASN A 55 -4.30 36.50 6.61
N LEU A 56 -3.49 37.05 5.70
CA LEU A 56 -2.03 36.88 5.75
C LEU A 56 -1.44 37.39 7.07
N LYS A 57 -1.87 38.56 7.55
CA LYS A 57 -1.45 39.10 8.86
C LYS A 57 -1.87 38.17 9.99
N LYS A 58 -3.08 37.62 9.96
CA LYS A 58 -3.57 36.67 10.97
C LYS A 58 -2.82 35.34 10.95
N ILE A 59 -2.48 34.83 9.76
CA ILE A 59 -1.70 33.58 9.61
C ILE A 59 -0.32 33.77 10.22
N VAL A 60 0.40 34.83 9.81
CA VAL A 60 1.75 35.14 10.32
C VAL A 60 1.77 35.30 11.84
N ASN A 61 0.74 35.95 12.40
CA ASN A 61 0.64 36.22 13.83
C ASN A 61 -0.13 35.13 14.61
N HIS A 62 -0.48 34.01 13.97
CA HIS A 62 -1.26 32.97 14.64
C HIS A 62 -0.47 32.41 15.83
N PRO A 63 -1.07 32.21 17.03
CA PRO A 63 -0.35 31.75 18.22
C PRO A 63 0.44 30.45 18.00
N MET A 64 -0.16 29.50 17.27
CA MET A 64 0.51 28.24 16.90
C MET A 64 1.73 28.40 15.99
N ILE A 65 1.85 29.52 15.27
CA ILE A 65 3.02 29.84 14.45
C ILE A 65 4.04 30.63 15.27
N THR A 66 3.59 31.68 15.95
CA THR A 66 4.49 32.59 16.69
C THR A 66 5.18 31.93 17.87
N ILE A 67 4.55 30.89 18.46
CA ILE A 67 5.14 30.12 19.57
C ILE A 67 6.47 29.46 19.21
N HIS A 68 6.68 29.10 17.93
CA HIS A 68 7.92 28.50 17.44
C HIS A 68 9.02 29.52 17.13
N LYS A 69 8.69 30.82 17.09
CA LYS A 69 9.57 31.90 16.63
C LYS A 69 10.26 31.57 15.28
N PRO A 70 9.51 31.13 14.25
CA PRO A 70 10.10 30.69 12.99
C PRO A 70 10.59 31.88 12.16
N GLN A 71 11.49 31.59 11.23
CA GLN A 71 11.71 32.45 10.07
C GLN A 71 10.51 32.30 9.12
N ILE A 72 9.87 33.39 8.71
CA ILE A 72 8.67 33.34 7.85
C ILE A 72 8.98 33.93 6.49
N LEU A 73 8.70 33.19 5.41
CA LEU A 73 8.81 33.65 4.03
C LEU A 73 7.42 33.67 3.38
N LEU A 74 7.06 34.79 2.77
CA LEU A 74 5.82 34.91 1.99
C LEU A 74 6.12 34.71 0.50
N LEU A 75 5.39 33.82 -0.17
CA LEU A 75 5.52 33.55 -1.59
C LEU A 75 4.33 34.15 -2.33
N THR A 76 4.57 35.03 -3.30
CA THR A 76 3.49 35.59 -4.14
C THR A 76 2.81 34.48 -4.95
N PRO A 77 1.48 34.49 -5.18
CA PRO A 77 0.89 33.62 -6.18
C PRO A 77 1.57 33.78 -7.55
N PRO A 78 1.75 32.70 -8.33
CA PRO A 78 2.35 32.77 -9.66
C PRO A 78 1.46 33.55 -10.66
N PRO A 79 1.99 33.98 -11.82
CA PRO A 79 1.12 34.48 -12.88
C PRO A 79 0.25 33.34 -13.42
N VAL A 80 -0.94 33.67 -13.93
CA VAL A 80 -1.77 32.72 -14.66
C VAL A 80 -1.69 32.98 -16.17
N ASN A 81 -1.86 31.94 -16.97
CA ASN A 81 -1.93 32.04 -18.42
C ASN A 81 -3.35 31.68 -18.91
N GLU A 82 -4.16 32.70 -19.18
CA GLU A 82 -5.55 32.59 -19.65
C GLU A 82 -5.67 31.87 -21.00
N HIS A 83 -4.58 31.77 -21.77
CA HIS A 83 -4.56 31.00 -23.01
C HIS A 83 -4.73 29.50 -22.78
N GLN A 84 -4.27 28.98 -21.63
CA GLN A 84 -4.32 27.56 -21.27
C GLN A 84 -5.54 27.17 -20.43
N PHE A 85 -6.33 28.13 -19.96
CA PHE A 85 -7.54 27.84 -19.18
C PHE A 85 -8.66 27.31 -20.06
N MET A 86 -9.10 26.08 -19.74
CA MET A 86 -10.32 25.50 -20.32
C MET A 86 -11.59 26.12 -19.70
N PHE A 87 -11.55 26.39 -18.38
CA PHE A 87 -12.64 27.04 -17.63
C PHE A 87 -12.05 28.16 -16.76
N PRO A 88 -11.91 29.40 -17.28
CA PRO A 88 -11.25 30.47 -16.55
C PRO A 88 -12.13 30.97 -15.41
N ASP A 89 -11.61 30.90 -14.20
CA ASP A 89 -12.24 31.39 -12.96
C ASP A 89 -11.44 32.52 -12.28
N ARG A 90 -10.36 32.99 -12.95
CA ARG A 90 -9.52 34.15 -12.59
C ARG A 90 -8.78 34.68 -13.83
N THR A 91 -8.25 35.90 -13.74
CA THR A 91 -7.44 36.54 -14.82
C THR A 91 -6.01 36.78 -14.38
N ALA A 92 -5.10 36.94 -15.35
CA ALA A 92 -3.70 37.33 -15.14
C ALA A 92 -3.61 38.67 -14.40
N GLU A 93 -4.47 39.63 -14.74
CA GLU A 93 -4.57 40.92 -14.06
C GLU A 93 -4.98 40.77 -12.60
N ARG A 94 -5.98 39.92 -12.33
CA ARG A 94 -6.47 39.70 -10.98
C ARG A 94 -5.42 39.00 -10.13
N THR A 95 -4.77 37.96 -10.63
CA THR A 95 -3.70 37.30 -9.87
C THR A 95 -2.52 38.23 -9.58
N LYS A 96 -2.22 39.18 -10.49
CA LYS A 96 -1.24 40.24 -10.23
C LYS A 96 -1.63 41.10 -9.03
N THR A 97 -2.89 41.49 -8.87
CA THR A 97 -3.29 42.33 -7.72
C THR A 97 -3.07 41.61 -6.38
N TYR A 98 -3.27 40.29 -6.32
CA TYR A 98 -2.98 39.48 -5.12
C TYR A 98 -1.47 39.32 -4.88
N ALA A 99 -0.67 39.16 -5.93
CA ALA A 99 0.79 39.17 -5.82
C ALA A 99 1.31 40.51 -5.27
N ASP A 100 0.77 41.63 -5.77
CA ASP A 100 1.11 42.97 -5.29
C ASP A 100 0.65 43.22 -3.85
N ALA A 101 -0.56 42.75 -3.50
CA ALA A 101 -1.07 42.82 -2.13
C ALA A 101 -0.23 42.01 -1.14
N LEU A 102 0.24 40.82 -1.50
CA LEU A 102 1.15 40.04 -0.66
C LEU A 102 2.48 40.75 -0.46
N LYS A 103 3.06 41.32 -1.54
CA LYS A 103 4.31 42.12 -1.45
C LYS A 103 4.15 43.30 -0.50
N LYS A 104 3.04 44.04 -0.59
CA LYS A 104 2.72 45.15 0.31
C LYS A 104 2.57 44.69 1.76
N THR A 105 1.80 43.64 2.01
CA THR A 105 1.60 43.08 3.36
C THR A 105 2.91 42.59 3.97
N ALA A 106 3.77 41.96 3.17
CA ALA A 106 5.08 41.54 3.64
C ALA A 106 5.98 42.72 4.05
N GLN A 107 5.92 43.82 3.30
CA GLN A 107 6.62 45.06 3.64
C GLN A 107 6.09 45.65 4.96
N GLU A 108 4.76 45.68 5.16
CA GLU A 108 4.13 46.12 6.42
C GLU A 108 4.56 45.26 7.60
N LEU A 109 4.73 43.94 7.41
CA LEU A 109 5.15 42.98 8.43
C LEU A 109 6.68 42.86 8.57
N ASN A 110 7.46 43.58 7.75
CA ASN A 110 8.92 43.45 7.65
C ASN A 110 9.39 41.99 7.42
N LEU A 111 8.67 41.25 6.57
CA LEU A 111 8.98 39.85 6.23
C LEU A 111 9.60 39.71 4.83
N PRO A 112 10.48 38.73 4.62
CA PRO A 112 11.02 38.42 3.30
C PRO A 112 9.94 37.88 2.35
N VAL A 113 10.02 38.29 1.08
CA VAL A 113 9.16 37.83 0.00
C VAL A 113 9.95 37.06 -1.03
N VAL A 114 9.40 35.93 -1.46
CA VAL A 114 9.81 35.25 -2.68
C VAL A 114 8.82 35.64 -3.79
N ASP A 115 9.23 36.55 -4.66
CA ASP A 115 8.39 37.08 -5.73
C ASP A 115 8.38 36.13 -6.94
N ILE A 116 7.64 35.03 -6.78
CA ILE A 116 7.40 34.01 -7.80
C ILE A 116 6.70 34.62 -9.02
N TRP A 117 5.78 35.57 -8.80
CA TRP A 117 5.03 36.22 -9.87
C TRP A 117 5.99 36.88 -10.88
N SER A 118 6.85 37.77 -10.39
CA SER A 118 7.80 38.48 -11.23
C SER A 118 8.90 37.55 -11.78
N ALA A 119 9.28 36.51 -11.03
CA ALA A 119 10.28 35.56 -11.49
C ALA A 119 9.84 34.76 -12.71
N PHE A 120 8.58 34.33 -12.75
CA PHE A 120 8.00 33.63 -13.90
C PHE A 120 7.90 34.56 -15.11
N LEU A 121 7.41 35.79 -14.92
CA LEU A 121 7.30 36.76 -16.01
C LEU A 121 8.66 37.17 -16.58
N ARG A 122 9.66 37.44 -15.73
CA ARG A 122 11.04 37.68 -16.20
C ARG A 122 11.61 36.48 -16.94
N LYS A 123 11.33 35.26 -16.47
CA LYS A 123 11.76 34.03 -17.16
C LYS A 123 11.09 33.90 -18.53
N ALA A 124 9.86 34.39 -18.66
CA ALA A 124 9.13 34.48 -19.91
C ALA A 124 9.56 35.65 -20.82
N GLY A 125 10.45 36.54 -20.33
CA GLY A 125 11.00 37.67 -21.10
C GLY A 125 10.26 38.99 -20.91
N TRP A 126 9.31 39.06 -19.98
CA TRP A 126 8.55 40.28 -19.67
C TRP A 126 9.39 41.30 -18.88
N GLN A 127 9.21 42.57 -19.19
CA GLN A 127 9.79 43.73 -18.50
C GLN A 127 8.69 44.71 -18.04
N ASP A 128 9.00 45.52 -17.03
CA ASP A 128 8.06 46.55 -16.57
C ASP A 128 7.71 47.52 -17.71
N GLY A 129 6.42 47.60 -18.04
CA GLY A 129 5.91 48.40 -19.17
C GLY A 129 5.44 47.57 -20.35
N ASP A 130 5.85 46.29 -20.45
CA ASP A 130 5.32 45.38 -21.47
C ASP A 130 3.86 45.01 -21.19
N PRO A 131 3.06 44.69 -22.24
CA PRO A 131 1.75 44.07 -22.06
C PRO A 131 1.85 42.83 -21.16
N LEU A 132 0.91 42.70 -20.22
CA LEU A 132 0.95 41.63 -19.23
C LEU A 132 0.78 40.26 -19.90
N LEU A 133 1.86 39.46 -19.91
CA LEU A 133 1.82 38.11 -20.45
C LEU A 133 0.80 37.25 -19.70
N GLY A 134 0.11 36.38 -20.45
CA GLY A 134 -0.91 35.48 -19.92
C GLY A 134 -2.33 36.05 -19.96
N ARG A 135 -2.51 37.34 -20.27
CA ARG A 135 -3.83 37.88 -20.62
C ARG A 135 -4.32 37.31 -21.95
N LYS A 136 -5.61 37.02 -22.06
CA LYS A 136 -6.19 36.45 -23.29
C LYS A 136 -6.09 37.37 -24.51
N ASP A 137 -6.05 38.69 -24.30
CA ASP A 137 -5.96 39.72 -25.33
C ASP A 137 -4.52 40.17 -25.65
N VAL A 138 -3.52 39.53 -25.04
CA VAL A 138 -2.09 39.67 -25.37
C VAL A 138 -1.63 38.39 -26.06
N GLU A 139 -0.74 38.48 -27.05
CA GLU A 139 -0.19 37.31 -27.77
C GLU A 139 0.37 36.26 -26.79
N GLU A 140 0.08 34.98 -27.03
CA GLU A 140 0.50 33.89 -26.13
C GLU A 140 2.03 33.80 -26.10
N SER A 141 2.61 33.85 -24.89
CA SER A 141 4.05 33.63 -24.71
C SER A 141 4.36 32.14 -24.57
N ASP A 142 5.02 31.55 -25.57
CA ASP A 142 5.51 30.16 -25.51
C ASP A 142 6.37 29.90 -24.26
N LYS A 143 7.14 30.89 -23.83
CA LYS A 143 7.99 30.77 -22.64
C LYS A 143 7.17 30.73 -21.37
N LEU A 144 6.09 31.51 -21.26
CA LEU A 144 5.18 31.44 -20.11
C LEU A 144 4.41 30.11 -20.12
N LYS A 145 3.93 29.69 -21.29
CA LYS A 145 3.26 28.42 -21.52
C LYS A 145 4.11 27.22 -21.09
N GLN A 146 5.43 27.25 -21.31
CA GLN A 146 6.33 26.19 -20.86
C GLN A 146 6.47 26.08 -19.34
N LEU A 147 6.12 27.12 -18.57
CA LEU A 147 6.22 27.11 -17.11
C LEU A 147 4.95 26.60 -16.43
N LEU A 148 3.81 26.57 -17.15
CA LEU A 148 2.49 26.26 -16.62
C LEU A 148 1.85 25.11 -17.41
N LEU A 149 1.24 24.15 -16.73
CA LEU A 149 0.62 22.96 -17.35
C LEU A 149 -0.73 23.33 -18.00
N ASP A 150 -1.58 23.98 -17.21
CA ASP A 150 -2.98 24.31 -17.53
C ASP A 150 -3.27 25.81 -17.34
N GLY A 151 -2.21 26.63 -17.32
CA GLY A 151 -2.30 28.05 -17.05
C GLY A 151 -2.27 28.43 -15.57
N LEU A 152 -2.20 27.46 -14.65
CA LEU A 152 -2.07 27.70 -13.21
C LEU A 152 -1.01 26.80 -12.54
N HIS A 153 -1.04 25.49 -12.81
CA HIS A 153 -0.16 24.52 -12.17
C HIS A 153 1.22 24.49 -12.82
N PHE A 154 2.28 24.29 -12.04
CA PHE A 154 3.65 24.37 -12.57
C PHE A 154 4.04 23.13 -13.36
N THR A 155 4.74 23.34 -14.47
CA THR A 155 5.54 22.28 -15.11
C THR A 155 6.84 22.06 -14.32
N PRO A 156 7.64 21.03 -14.63
CA PRO A 156 8.99 20.89 -14.06
C PRO A 156 9.87 22.13 -14.25
N ALA A 157 9.70 22.86 -15.36
CA ALA A 157 10.42 24.11 -15.60
C ALA A 157 9.95 25.24 -14.66
N GLY A 158 8.64 25.34 -14.40
CA GLY A 158 8.07 26.27 -13.41
C GLY A 158 8.57 25.99 -11.99
N TYR A 159 8.55 24.73 -11.55
CA TYR A 159 9.10 24.35 -10.24
C TYR A 159 10.58 24.68 -10.09
N LYS A 160 11.38 24.57 -11.17
CA LYS A 160 12.80 24.95 -11.16
C LYS A 160 13.00 26.46 -10.94
N VAL A 161 12.10 27.31 -11.45
CA VAL A 161 12.13 28.76 -11.17
C VAL A 161 11.79 29.02 -9.71
N MET A 162 10.69 28.43 -9.21
CA MET A 162 10.28 28.58 -7.81
C MET A 162 11.39 28.15 -6.83
N TYR A 163 11.96 26.97 -7.04
CA TYR A 163 13.04 26.43 -6.20
C TYR A 163 14.25 27.37 -6.13
N LYS A 164 14.66 27.94 -7.27
CA LYS A 164 15.78 28.89 -7.32
C LYS A 164 15.49 30.14 -6.52
N GLU A 165 14.30 30.71 -6.64
CA GLU A 165 13.94 31.95 -5.95
C GLU A 165 13.79 31.74 -4.43
N VAL A 166 13.18 30.63 -4.01
CA VAL A 166 13.08 30.27 -2.58
C VAL A 166 14.48 30.09 -2.00
N THR A 167 15.32 29.30 -2.65
CA THR A 167 16.71 29.04 -2.20
C THR A 167 17.56 30.31 -2.16
N ARG A 168 17.43 31.18 -3.17
CA ARG A 168 18.12 32.48 -3.21
C ARG A 168 17.71 33.36 -2.03
N THR A 169 16.42 33.40 -1.72
CA THR A 169 15.87 34.22 -0.62
C THR A 169 16.34 33.71 0.74
N ILE A 170 16.32 32.40 0.94
CA ILE A 170 16.81 31.77 2.17
C ILE A 170 18.31 32.04 2.36
N ARG A 171 19.14 31.81 1.34
CA ARG A 171 20.60 32.03 1.40
C ARG A 171 20.99 33.49 1.62
N GLY A 172 20.24 34.44 1.08
CA GLY A 172 20.54 35.88 1.20
C GLY A 172 20.19 36.51 2.55
N ARG A 173 19.44 35.80 3.42
CA ARG A 173 18.91 36.34 4.68
C ARG A 173 19.28 35.52 5.91
N LEU A 174 19.53 34.21 5.76
CA LEU A 174 19.98 33.35 6.86
C LEU A 174 21.52 33.29 6.88
N SER A 175 22.17 34.37 7.33
CA SER A 175 23.55 34.30 7.80
C SER A 175 23.56 33.60 9.15
N PHE A 176 23.66 32.26 9.13
CA PHE A 176 23.96 31.50 10.33
C PHE A 176 25.44 31.70 10.71
N GLU A 177 25.72 32.17 11.92
CA GLU A 177 26.88 31.65 12.65
C GLU A 177 26.57 30.18 12.98
N LEU A 178 27.12 29.26 12.18
CA LEU A 178 27.28 27.88 12.63
C LEU A 178 28.74 27.63 12.95
N GLY A 179 29.00 27.26 14.19
CA GLY A 179 30.00 26.23 14.43
C GLY A 179 29.52 24.96 13.72
N SER A 180 30.26 24.55 12.69
CA SER A 180 30.07 23.39 11.78
C SER A 180 29.07 23.59 10.62
N PRO A 181 29.45 23.21 9.37
CA PRO A 181 28.84 23.75 8.16
C PRO A 181 27.49 23.09 7.81
N ILE A 182 26.47 23.91 7.53
CA ILE A 182 25.18 23.47 6.98
C ILE A 182 25.42 22.69 5.69
N LYS A 183 25.23 21.37 5.77
CA LYS A 183 24.84 20.54 4.65
C LYS A 183 23.31 20.49 4.62
N THR A 184 22.75 20.98 3.51
CA THR A 184 21.43 20.63 2.97
C THR A 184 20.20 21.36 3.54
N MET A 185 19.61 22.18 2.66
CA MET A 185 18.29 22.79 2.78
C MET A 185 17.31 21.85 2.05
N TYR A 186 16.42 21.16 2.79
CA TYR A 186 15.56 20.12 2.23
C TYR A 186 14.41 20.72 1.39
N ALA A 187 14.47 20.50 0.08
CA ALA A 187 13.29 20.27 -0.75
C ALA A 187 13.24 18.76 -1.01
N VAL A 188 12.06 18.17 -0.89
CA VAL A 188 11.78 16.74 -1.08
C VAL A 188 12.35 16.24 -2.42
N LEU A 189 13.39 15.39 -2.38
CA LEU A 189 13.74 14.42 -3.42
C LEU A 189 14.62 13.31 -2.80
N LEU A 190 14.20 12.06 -2.99
CA LEU A 190 14.93 10.83 -2.64
C LEU A 190 16.32 10.76 -3.30
N LEU A 191 17.35 10.48 -2.50
CA LEU A 191 18.47 9.60 -2.87
C LEU A 191 19.37 9.29 -1.65
N VAL A 192 19.54 7.99 -1.45
CA VAL A 192 20.34 7.29 -0.43
C VAL A 192 21.79 7.75 -0.44
N LEU A 193 22.35 8.04 0.74
CA LEU A 193 23.79 7.96 1.00
C LEU A 193 23.99 7.65 2.49
N SER A 194 24.45 6.44 2.74
CA SER A 194 24.86 5.87 4.02
C SER A 194 25.99 6.69 4.65
N TRP A 195 25.80 7.06 5.92
CA TRP A 195 26.87 7.41 6.85
C TRP A 195 26.63 6.64 8.13
N THR A 196 27.62 5.86 8.54
CA THR A 196 27.69 5.24 9.86
C THR A 196 27.74 6.33 10.92
N VAL A 197 26.76 6.33 11.82
CA VAL A 197 26.75 7.18 13.01
C VAL A 197 26.60 6.26 14.22
N SER A 198 27.65 6.22 15.02
CA SER A 198 27.66 5.74 16.41
C SER A 198 26.51 6.36 17.20
N GLY A 199 25.73 5.49 17.85
CA GLY A 199 24.40 5.74 18.42
C GLY A 199 24.27 6.98 19.30
N SER A 200 23.31 7.83 18.93
CA SER A 200 22.48 8.60 19.86
C SER A 200 21.08 7.98 19.83
N PRO A 201 20.31 8.00 20.93
CA PRO A 201 19.04 7.30 21.01
C PRO A 201 18.08 7.83 19.95
N SER A 202 17.62 6.93 19.07
CA SER A 202 16.64 7.24 18.02
C SER A 202 15.39 7.84 18.65
N GLY A 203 14.98 9.03 18.21
CA GLY A 203 13.73 9.65 18.68
C GLY A 203 12.51 8.79 18.35
N LEU A 204 11.39 9.08 19.00
CA LEU A 204 10.10 8.45 18.68
C LEU A 204 9.71 8.75 17.23
N LEU A 205 9.24 7.72 16.52
CA LEU A 205 8.71 7.86 15.17
C LEU A 205 7.24 8.26 15.27
N THR A 206 6.91 9.47 14.79
CA THR A 206 5.54 10.03 14.86
C THR A 206 4.89 10.21 13.48
N ASP A 207 5.65 9.98 12.40
CA ASP A 207 5.14 10.04 11.03
C ASP A 207 4.39 8.75 10.69
N LEU A 208 3.07 8.81 10.80
CA LEU A 208 2.17 7.69 10.52
C LEU A 208 2.40 7.06 9.13
N SER A 209 2.79 7.86 8.14
CA SER A 209 3.02 7.35 6.78
C SER A 209 4.19 6.38 6.68
N LYS A 210 5.14 6.49 7.63
CA LYS A 210 6.26 5.56 7.83
C LYS A 210 5.90 4.44 8.78
N ILE A 211 5.25 4.74 9.90
CA ILE A 211 4.84 3.74 10.91
C ILE A 211 4.02 2.62 10.26
N GLN A 212 3.06 2.96 9.41
CA GLN A 212 2.19 1.99 8.74
C GLN A 212 2.93 1.01 7.81
N ARG A 213 4.23 1.21 7.55
CA ARG A 213 5.08 0.31 6.74
C ARG A 213 5.70 -0.82 7.55
N TYR A 214 5.43 -0.87 8.85
CA TYR A 214 5.98 -1.83 9.78
C TYR A 214 4.91 -2.71 10.45
N TRP A 215 3.71 -2.76 9.88
CA TRP A 215 2.58 -3.47 10.50
C TRP A 215 2.35 -4.86 9.88
N GLY A 216 3.33 -5.43 9.19
CA GLY A 216 3.25 -6.75 8.57
C GLY A 216 1.96 -6.92 7.77
N GLN A 217 1.21 -7.98 8.05
CA GLN A 217 -0.09 -8.27 7.47
C GLN A 217 -1.18 -7.24 7.79
N ILE A 218 -1.04 -6.40 8.82
CA ILE A 218 -2.05 -5.40 9.22
C ILE A 218 -1.86 -4.10 8.41
N THR A 219 -0.75 -3.98 7.68
CA THR A 219 -0.45 -2.85 6.81
C THR A 219 -1.59 -2.59 5.81
N PRO A 220 -2.12 -1.36 5.70
CA PRO A 220 -3.03 -0.99 4.61
C PRO A 220 -2.38 -1.23 3.24
N TYR A 221 -3.18 -1.70 2.27
CA TYR A 221 -2.67 -2.01 0.93
C TYR A 221 -1.82 -0.88 0.32
N PHE A 222 -0.70 -1.25 -0.27
CA PHE A 222 0.05 -0.42 -1.18
C PHE A 222 0.67 -1.27 -2.30
N ASP A 223 0.92 -0.65 -3.46
CA ASP A 223 1.68 -1.29 -4.52
C ASP A 223 3.18 -1.29 -4.17
N ASN A 224 3.80 -2.46 -4.27
CA ASN A 224 5.24 -2.57 -4.43
C ASN A 224 5.67 -1.86 -5.72
N ALA A 225 6.88 -1.29 -5.67
CA ALA A 225 7.58 -0.95 -6.90
C ALA A 225 7.69 -2.20 -7.78
N GLU A 226 7.56 -2.04 -9.10
CA GLU A 226 7.52 -3.20 -10.00
C GLU A 226 8.80 -4.05 -9.95
N ASP A 227 9.93 -3.45 -9.59
CA ASP A 227 11.25 -4.03 -9.43
C ASP A 227 11.62 -4.39 -7.97
N TYR A 228 10.67 -4.29 -7.04
CA TYR A 228 10.92 -4.48 -5.60
C TYR A 228 11.63 -5.81 -5.27
N PHE A 229 11.24 -6.91 -5.92
CA PHE A 229 11.83 -8.23 -5.71
C PHE A 229 13.08 -8.51 -6.58
N GLY A 230 13.75 -7.46 -7.06
CA GLY A 230 15.06 -7.56 -7.70
C GLY A 230 15.07 -7.84 -9.19
N VAL A 231 13.92 -7.81 -9.89
CA VAL A 231 13.93 -7.85 -11.37
C VAL A 231 14.44 -6.53 -11.96
N GLU A 232 15.18 -6.57 -13.07
CA GLU A 232 15.78 -5.37 -13.66
C GLU A 232 14.91 -4.72 -14.75
N SER A 233 13.95 -5.47 -15.30
CA SER A 233 13.12 -5.05 -16.43
C SER A 233 11.65 -5.31 -16.19
N VAL A 234 10.83 -4.27 -16.14
CA VAL A 234 9.42 -4.39 -15.71
C VAL A 234 8.41 -4.30 -16.86
N GLY A 235 8.86 -3.79 -18.02
CA GLY A 235 8.05 -3.66 -19.22
C GLY A 235 7.88 -5.00 -19.94
N LEU A 236 6.68 -5.22 -20.48
CA LEU A 236 6.47 -6.33 -21.40
C LEU A 236 7.28 -6.10 -22.69
N PRO A 237 7.91 -7.15 -23.25
CA PRO A 237 8.64 -7.06 -24.51
C PRO A 237 7.76 -6.65 -25.70
N GLY A 238 8.40 -6.14 -26.76
CA GLY A 238 7.72 -5.93 -28.05
C GLY A 238 7.22 -7.25 -28.63
N GLY A 239 6.02 -7.23 -29.24
CA GLY A 239 5.35 -8.43 -29.73
C GLY A 239 4.68 -9.27 -28.64
N CYS A 240 4.63 -8.78 -27.38
CA CYS A 240 4.01 -9.48 -26.26
C CYS A 240 2.82 -8.73 -25.64
N GLN A 241 1.85 -9.49 -25.13
CA GLN A 241 0.69 -8.99 -24.39
C GLN A 241 0.20 -10.02 -23.36
N VAL A 242 -0.39 -9.55 -22.25
CA VAL A 242 -1.15 -10.42 -21.34
C VAL A 242 -2.40 -10.95 -22.06
N GLU A 243 -2.57 -12.26 -22.05
CA GLU A 243 -3.71 -12.98 -22.64
C GLU A 243 -4.62 -13.61 -21.59
N GLN A 244 -4.09 -13.87 -20.38
CA GLN A 244 -4.86 -14.36 -19.25
C GLN A 244 -4.28 -13.83 -17.92
N ALA A 245 -5.14 -13.61 -16.92
CA ALA A 245 -4.72 -13.22 -15.57
C ALA A 245 -5.43 -14.05 -14.49
N HIS A 246 -4.68 -14.61 -13.54
CA HIS A 246 -5.20 -15.36 -12.39
C HIS A 246 -4.93 -14.56 -11.13
N LEU A 247 -6.00 -14.11 -10.47
CA LEU A 247 -5.94 -13.33 -9.24
C LEU A 247 -6.20 -14.24 -8.03
N LEU A 248 -5.28 -14.23 -7.06
CA LEU A 248 -5.51 -14.68 -5.69
C LEU A 248 -5.46 -13.44 -4.78
N GLN A 249 -6.59 -13.08 -4.20
CA GLN A 249 -6.83 -11.82 -3.50
C GLN A 249 -7.11 -12.07 -2.02
N ARG A 250 -6.29 -11.51 -1.13
CA ARG A 250 -6.56 -11.46 0.30
C ARG A 250 -7.74 -10.53 0.60
N HIS A 251 -8.46 -10.79 1.68
CA HIS A 251 -9.39 -9.81 2.25
C HIS A 251 -8.76 -8.46 2.60
N GLY A 252 -9.59 -7.42 2.67
CA GLY A 252 -9.20 -6.08 3.08
C GLY A 252 -9.08 -5.94 4.59
N ALA A 253 -8.86 -4.70 5.04
CA ALA A 253 -8.77 -4.38 6.45
C ALA A 253 -10.00 -4.86 7.23
N ARG A 254 -9.74 -5.42 8.41
CA ARG A 254 -10.71 -6.06 9.30
C ARG A 254 -10.45 -5.67 10.75
N PHE A 255 -11.35 -6.07 11.63
CA PHE A 255 -11.07 -6.13 13.05
C PHE A 255 -10.11 -7.29 13.40
N PRO A 256 -9.43 -7.22 14.57
CA PRO A 256 -8.65 -8.32 15.15
C PRO A 256 -9.39 -9.65 15.25
N ILE A 257 -8.70 -10.79 15.15
CA ILE A 257 -9.24 -12.12 15.48
C ILE A 257 -8.90 -12.53 16.93
N SER A 258 -9.50 -13.62 17.42
CA SER A 258 -9.29 -14.14 18.78
C SER A 258 -8.04 -15.02 18.92
N TYR A 259 -6.93 -14.55 18.38
CA TYR A 259 -5.61 -15.12 18.61
C TYR A 259 -4.78 -14.16 19.45
N PHE A 260 -3.82 -14.69 20.21
CA PHE A 260 -3.05 -13.91 21.17
C PHE A 260 -2.37 -12.70 20.51
N ASP A 261 -1.64 -12.95 19.43
CA ASP A 261 -0.83 -11.93 18.74
C ASP A 261 -1.61 -11.02 17.78
N ASP A 262 -2.92 -11.27 17.56
CA ASP A 262 -3.76 -10.44 16.70
C ASP A 262 -4.80 -9.62 17.48
N GLY A 263 -5.38 -10.14 18.57
CA GLY A 263 -6.47 -9.43 19.28
C GLY A 263 -6.68 -9.78 20.74
N THR A 264 -6.43 -11.01 21.18
CA THR A 264 -6.65 -11.37 22.59
C THR A 264 -5.72 -10.61 23.54
N ASN A 265 -4.47 -10.34 23.15
CA ASN A 265 -3.57 -9.52 23.95
C ASN A 265 -4.03 -8.06 24.04
N ASP A 266 -4.61 -7.50 22.97
CA ASP A 266 -5.17 -6.14 22.94
C ASP A 266 -6.35 -6.00 23.92
N GLU A 267 -7.25 -6.99 23.91
CA GLU A 267 -8.38 -7.07 24.83
C GLU A 267 -7.91 -7.22 26.28
N ASN A 268 -6.91 -8.08 26.53
CA ASN A 268 -6.32 -8.25 27.86
C ASN A 268 -5.71 -6.95 28.39
N PHE A 269 -4.97 -6.22 27.55
CA PHE A 269 -4.42 -4.92 27.89
C PHE A 269 -5.53 -3.90 28.23
N SER A 270 -6.58 -3.84 27.41
CA SER A 270 -7.75 -2.99 27.64
C SER A 270 -8.47 -3.32 28.96
N VAL A 271 -8.69 -4.60 29.25
CA VAL A 271 -9.32 -5.05 30.50
C VAL A 271 -8.46 -4.69 31.71
N LYS A 272 -7.15 -4.91 31.63
CA LYS A 272 -6.20 -4.52 32.66
C LYS A 272 -6.26 -3.02 32.95
N LEU A 273 -6.29 -2.19 31.91
CA LEU A 273 -6.39 -0.74 32.03
C LEU A 273 -7.73 -0.31 32.64
N SER A 274 -8.84 -0.87 32.17
CA SER A 274 -10.19 -0.56 32.66
C SER A 274 -10.37 -0.93 34.14
N ASN A 275 -9.89 -2.12 34.53
CA ASN A 275 -9.93 -2.58 35.92
C ASN A 275 -9.13 -1.65 36.83
N PHE A 276 -7.93 -1.27 36.42
CA PHE A 276 -7.09 -0.38 37.23
C PHE A 276 -7.69 1.03 37.37
N THR A 277 -8.08 1.65 36.26
CA THR A 277 -8.61 3.03 36.26
C THR A 277 -9.94 3.13 37.01
N THR A 278 -10.77 2.09 36.97
CA THR A 278 -12.00 2.01 37.76
C THR A 278 -11.73 1.86 39.26
N ALA A 279 -10.78 1.00 39.64
CA ALA A 279 -10.46 0.75 41.04
C ALA A 279 -9.68 1.89 41.70
N ASN A 280 -8.98 2.72 40.93
CA ASN A 280 -8.05 3.74 41.43
C ASN A 280 -8.29 5.13 40.81
N PRO A 281 -9.45 5.78 41.02
CA PRO A 281 -9.83 7.02 40.34
C PRO A 281 -8.94 8.26 40.63
N GLY A 282 -7.98 8.15 41.55
CA GLY A 282 -6.99 9.19 41.85
C GLY A 282 -5.56 8.85 41.41
N GLN A 283 -5.36 7.74 40.69
CA GLN A 283 -4.08 7.26 40.19
C GLN A 283 -4.11 7.34 38.66
N GLU A 284 -3.52 8.40 38.11
CA GLU A 284 -3.62 8.72 36.67
C GLU A 284 -2.32 8.45 35.92
N PHE A 285 -2.46 7.96 34.69
CA PHE A 285 -1.38 7.99 33.70
C PHE A 285 -1.08 9.44 33.31
N THR A 286 0.19 9.73 33.03
CA THR A 286 0.66 11.10 32.76
C THR A 286 1.39 11.20 31.42
N GLY A 287 1.76 12.43 31.02
CA GLY A 287 2.56 12.68 29.82
C GLY A 287 1.93 12.06 28.56
N PRO A 288 2.70 11.36 27.72
CA PRO A 288 2.18 10.75 26.48
C PRO A 288 1.18 9.61 26.73
N LEU A 289 1.02 9.12 27.97
CA LEU A 289 0.05 8.07 28.31
C LEU A 289 -1.23 8.62 28.96
N SER A 290 -1.40 9.96 29.06
CA SER A 290 -2.57 10.54 29.73
C SER A 290 -3.91 10.14 29.10
N PHE A 291 -3.92 9.80 27.81
CA PHE A 291 -5.12 9.33 27.11
C PHE A 291 -5.62 7.99 27.66
N LEU A 292 -4.75 7.16 28.26
CA LEU A 292 -5.13 5.87 28.85
C LEU A 292 -6.12 6.01 30.01
N ASN A 293 -6.17 7.17 30.68
CA ASN A 293 -7.15 7.42 31.75
C ASN A 293 -8.61 7.37 31.25
N GLY A 294 -8.83 7.74 29.98
CA GLY A 294 -10.14 7.72 29.33
C GLY A 294 -10.28 6.67 28.24
N TYR A 295 -9.23 5.87 27.99
CA TYR A 295 -9.21 4.94 26.87
C TYR A 295 -10.27 3.86 27.01
N ARG A 296 -10.91 3.53 25.88
CA ARG A 296 -11.88 2.45 25.76
C ARG A 296 -11.58 1.73 24.45
N TYR A 297 -11.40 0.42 24.54
CA TYR A 297 -11.31 -0.42 23.36
C TYR A 297 -12.67 -0.49 22.68
N THR A 298 -12.72 -0.08 21.41
CA THR A 298 -13.96 0.04 20.63
C THR A 298 -13.98 -0.84 19.39
N MET A 299 -12.97 -1.69 19.23
CA MET A 299 -12.84 -2.58 18.09
C MET A 299 -13.68 -3.85 18.30
N GLY A 300 -14.31 -4.30 17.23
CA GLY A 300 -15.01 -5.59 17.20
C GLY A 300 -14.02 -6.73 16.95
N GLN A 301 -14.54 -7.85 16.43
CA GLN A 301 -13.75 -9.04 16.13
C GLN A 301 -14.00 -9.52 14.70
N SER A 302 -12.95 -9.91 13.99
CA SER A 302 -12.90 -10.62 12.69
C SER A 302 -13.51 -9.93 11.45
N TYR A 303 -14.50 -9.06 11.60
CA TYR A 303 -15.28 -8.55 10.47
C TYR A 303 -14.51 -7.55 9.60
N LEU A 304 -14.81 -7.56 8.29
CA LEU A 304 -14.35 -6.57 7.35
C LEU A 304 -14.86 -5.18 7.75
N ILE A 305 -13.98 -4.17 7.75
CA ILE A 305 -14.34 -2.79 8.08
C ILE A 305 -14.47 -1.93 6.82
N GLY A 306 -15.00 -0.70 6.97
CA GLY A 306 -15.30 0.18 5.84
C GLY A 306 -14.09 0.55 4.97
N SER A 307 -12.92 0.76 5.58
CA SER A 307 -11.66 0.97 4.86
C SER A 307 -11.26 -0.27 4.06
N GLY A 308 -11.47 -1.47 4.62
CA GLY A 308 -11.33 -2.74 3.93
C GLY A 308 -12.20 -2.83 2.68
N ALA A 309 -13.51 -2.61 2.81
CA ALA A 309 -14.42 -2.57 1.68
C ALA A 309 -13.96 -1.60 0.56
N SER A 310 -13.50 -0.41 0.93
CA SER A 310 -12.96 0.58 0.00
C SER A 310 -11.68 0.11 -0.72
N GLN A 311 -10.79 -0.60 -0.02
CA GLN A 311 -9.60 -1.21 -0.60
C GLN A 311 -9.98 -2.21 -1.71
N LEU A 312 -10.97 -3.08 -1.47
CA LEU A 312 -11.38 -4.07 -2.47
C LEU A 312 -12.15 -3.49 -3.65
N PHE A 313 -13.01 -2.50 -3.42
CA PHE A 313 -13.61 -1.77 -4.55
C PHE A 313 -12.52 -1.18 -5.46
N SER A 314 -11.53 -0.53 -4.85
CA SER A 314 -10.38 0.03 -5.59
C SER A 314 -9.54 -1.07 -6.27
N ALA A 315 -9.42 -2.25 -5.67
CA ALA A 315 -8.74 -3.40 -6.27
C ALA A 315 -9.47 -3.91 -7.53
N GLY A 316 -10.80 -4.02 -7.50
CA GLY A 316 -11.60 -4.40 -8.67
C GLY A 316 -11.46 -3.41 -9.83
N VAL A 317 -11.53 -2.11 -9.53
CA VAL A 317 -11.29 -1.04 -10.52
C VAL A 317 -9.86 -1.12 -11.09
N SER A 318 -8.86 -1.32 -10.24
CA SER A 318 -7.46 -1.42 -10.65
C SER A 318 -7.24 -2.65 -11.55
N PHE A 319 -7.88 -3.78 -11.25
CA PHE A 319 -7.79 -4.99 -12.07
C PHE A 319 -8.42 -4.77 -13.46
N TRP A 320 -9.55 -4.05 -13.55
CA TRP A 320 -10.12 -3.64 -14.83
C TRP A 320 -9.13 -2.78 -15.64
N GLN A 321 -8.53 -1.78 -15.01
CA GLN A 321 -7.58 -0.86 -15.65
C GLN A 321 -6.33 -1.57 -16.15
N GLN A 322 -5.77 -2.49 -15.35
CA GLN A 322 -4.51 -3.17 -15.65
C GLN A 322 -4.68 -4.35 -16.61
N TYR A 323 -5.75 -5.13 -16.46
CA TYR A 323 -5.96 -6.38 -17.20
C TYR A 323 -7.26 -6.40 -17.97
N GLY A 324 -8.38 -6.06 -17.32
CA GLY A 324 -9.72 -6.22 -17.90
C GLY A 324 -9.89 -5.54 -19.26
N ARG A 325 -9.39 -4.32 -19.42
CA ARG A 325 -9.43 -3.58 -20.68
C ARG A 325 -8.75 -4.34 -21.83
N THR A 326 -7.54 -4.83 -21.59
CA THR A 326 -6.76 -5.59 -22.58
C THR A 326 -7.40 -6.93 -22.88
N LEU A 327 -7.76 -7.69 -21.84
CA LEU A 327 -8.30 -9.05 -21.95
C LEU A 327 -9.65 -9.11 -22.66
N TYR A 328 -10.47 -8.06 -22.54
CA TYR A 328 -11.79 -8.00 -23.16
C TYR A 328 -11.86 -7.15 -24.43
N ASN A 329 -10.73 -6.62 -24.88
CA ASN A 329 -10.64 -5.67 -26.00
C ASN A 329 -11.64 -4.52 -25.80
N ALA A 330 -11.49 -3.81 -24.69
CA ALA A 330 -12.38 -2.75 -24.28
C ALA A 330 -12.41 -1.61 -25.30
N SER A 331 -13.60 -1.08 -25.59
CA SER A 331 -13.77 0.06 -26.48
C SER A 331 -13.26 1.35 -25.85
N ASP A 332 -13.23 2.42 -26.65
CA ASP A 332 -12.93 3.77 -26.19
C ASP A 332 -13.83 4.13 -25.00
N ALA A 333 -13.19 4.69 -23.96
CA ALA A 333 -13.83 5.09 -22.71
C ALA A 333 -14.66 3.99 -22.01
N GLN A 334 -14.49 2.70 -22.33
CA GLN A 334 -15.22 1.64 -21.64
C GLN A 334 -14.76 1.52 -20.18
N LEU A 335 -15.70 1.76 -19.25
CA LEU A 335 -15.43 1.92 -17.83
C LEU A 335 -15.49 0.61 -17.03
N ALA A 336 -16.16 -0.43 -17.54
CA ALA A 336 -16.11 -1.78 -16.96
C ALA A 336 -16.39 -2.89 -17.98
N TYR A 337 -16.41 -4.13 -17.46
CA TYR A 337 -16.73 -5.33 -18.21
C TYR A 337 -18.06 -5.22 -18.97
N ASN A 338 -18.05 -5.64 -20.25
CA ASN A 338 -19.23 -5.80 -21.07
C ASN A 338 -19.53 -7.29 -21.23
N ALA A 339 -20.73 -7.72 -20.82
CA ALA A 339 -21.15 -9.12 -20.88
C ALA A 339 -21.45 -9.63 -22.31
N SER A 340 -21.40 -8.77 -23.33
CA SER A 340 -21.59 -9.12 -24.73
C SER A 340 -20.33 -8.86 -25.56
N TYR A 341 -20.19 -9.62 -26.64
CA TYR A 341 -19.26 -9.32 -27.73
C TYR A 341 -19.80 -8.15 -28.58
N ALA A 342 -18.93 -7.56 -29.40
CA ALA A 342 -19.31 -6.44 -30.29
C ALA A 342 -20.41 -6.80 -31.31
N ASN A 343 -20.57 -8.09 -31.63
CA ASN A 343 -21.65 -8.59 -32.50
C ASN A 343 -22.97 -8.87 -31.75
N GLY A 344 -23.05 -8.54 -30.45
CA GLY A 344 -24.23 -8.69 -29.62
C GLY A 344 -24.42 -10.06 -28.96
N THR A 345 -23.57 -11.06 -29.24
CA THR A 345 -23.67 -12.37 -28.57
C THR A 345 -23.14 -12.31 -27.15
N ALA A 346 -23.71 -13.12 -26.25
CA ALA A 346 -23.27 -13.16 -24.86
C ALA A 346 -21.86 -13.75 -24.72
N ARG A 347 -21.04 -13.14 -23.88
CA ARG A 347 -19.76 -13.71 -23.43
C ARG A 347 -20.03 -14.79 -22.39
N PRO A 348 -19.16 -15.81 -22.31
CA PRO A 348 -19.17 -16.69 -21.15
C PRO A 348 -18.94 -15.89 -19.87
N LYS A 349 -19.76 -16.15 -18.84
CA LYS A 349 -19.62 -15.48 -17.55
C LYS A 349 -18.27 -15.83 -16.91
N PRO A 350 -17.55 -14.84 -16.35
CA PRO A 350 -16.47 -15.11 -15.41
C PRO A 350 -17.00 -15.89 -14.20
N VAL A 351 -16.18 -16.76 -13.64
CA VAL A 351 -16.45 -17.43 -12.36
C VAL A 351 -15.52 -16.82 -11.32
N LEU A 352 -16.11 -16.30 -10.25
CA LEU A 352 -15.40 -15.86 -9.06
C LEU A 352 -15.51 -16.94 -7.99
N ARG A 353 -14.45 -17.14 -7.20
CA ARG A 353 -14.48 -18.09 -6.08
C ARG A 353 -14.09 -17.41 -4.78
N THR A 354 -14.79 -17.73 -3.71
CA THR A 354 -14.55 -17.20 -2.37
C THR A 354 -14.78 -18.30 -1.34
N THR A 355 -14.32 -18.10 -0.11
CA THR A 355 -14.76 -18.93 1.01
C THR A 355 -16.07 -18.42 1.61
N SER A 356 -16.75 -19.24 2.41
CA SER A 356 -17.98 -18.86 3.12
C SER A 356 -17.75 -17.98 4.35
N GLN A 357 -16.49 -17.65 4.67
CA GLN A 357 -16.21 -16.80 5.81
C GLN A 357 -16.55 -15.34 5.48
N SER A 358 -17.28 -14.68 6.38
CA SER A 358 -17.91 -13.39 6.14
C SER A 358 -16.97 -12.32 5.56
N ARG A 359 -15.75 -12.16 6.07
CA ARG A 359 -14.80 -11.14 5.57
C ARG A 359 -14.27 -11.43 4.16
N ILE A 360 -14.24 -12.70 3.76
CA ILE A 360 -13.76 -13.15 2.44
C ILE A 360 -14.87 -12.99 1.41
N GLU A 361 -16.09 -13.43 1.73
CA GLU A 361 -17.26 -13.21 0.87
C GLU A 361 -17.53 -11.71 0.67
N ASN A 362 -17.48 -10.90 1.74
CA ASN A 362 -17.62 -9.44 1.62
C ASN A 362 -16.49 -8.80 0.80
N THR A 363 -15.29 -9.36 0.84
CA THR A 363 -14.16 -8.95 -0.02
C THR A 363 -14.50 -9.20 -1.48
N GLN A 364 -14.97 -10.41 -1.82
CA GLN A 364 -15.40 -10.77 -3.16
C GLN A 364 -16.48 -9.81 -3.67
N ILE A 365 -17.50 -9.52 -2.86
CA ILE A 365 -18.59 -8.61 -3.24
C ILE A 365 -18.05 -7.22 -3.57
N ASN A 366 -17.23 -6.63 -2.69
CA ASN A 366 -16.69 -5.29 -2.91
C ASN A 366 -15.75 -5.22 -4.11
N TRP A 367 -14.93 -6.25 -4.34
CA TRP A 367 -14.11 -6.35 -5.54
C TRP A 367 -14.96 -6.43 -6.81
N ALA A 368 -16.02 -7.27 -6.79
CA ALA A 368 -16.93 -7.42 -7.91
C ALA A 368 -17.68 -6.12 -8.21
N LEU A 369 -18.04 -5.33 -7.19
CA LEU A 369 -18.61 -4.00 -7.38
C LEU A 369 -17.62 -3.04 -8.06
N GLY A 370 -16.32 -3.13 -7.76
CA GLY A 370 -15.29 -2.35 -8.44
C GLY A 370 -15.08 -2.77 -9.90
N PHE A 371 -15.14 -4.06 -10.20
CA PHE A 371 -14.87 -4.60 -11.54
C PHE A 371 -16.09 -4.61 -12.47
N PHE A 372 -17.28 -4.95 -11.96
CA PHE A 372 -18.54 -5.08 -12.72
C PHE A 372 -19.57 -3.98 -12.43
N GLY A 373 -19.44 -3.27 -11.31
CA GLY A 373 -20.54 -2.47 -10.76
C GLY A 373 -20.91 -1.22 -11.57
N PRO A 374 -22.09 -0.65 -11.30
CA PRO A 374 -22.77 0.31 -12.18
C PRO A 374 -22.26 1.75 -12.01
N SER A 375 -21.01 1.94 -11.58
CA SER A 375 -20.48 3.24 -11.11
C SER A 375 -20.49 4.36 -12.17
N PHE A 376 -20.97 4.07 -13.37
CA PHE A 376 -21.06 4.95 -14.54
C PHE A 376 -22.18 4.55 -15.50
N GLU A 377 -23.18 3.75 -15.09
CA GLU A 377 -24.30 3.42 -15.97
C GLU A 377 -25.06 4.70 -16.39
N GLU A 378 -25.36 4.82 -17.69
CA GLU A 378 -26.07 5.98 -18.24
C GLU A 378 -27.47 6.14 -17.64
N THR A 379 -28.12 5.03 -17.31
CA THR A 379 -29.39 4.99 -16.58
C THR A 379 -29.12 4.42 -15.19
N PRO A 380 -29.39 5.16 -14.10
CA PRO A 380 -29.24 4.65 -12.75
C PRO A 380 -30.08 3.37 -12.56
N ASN A 381 -29.42 2.25 -12.28
CA ASN A 381 -30.10 1.02 -11.95
C ASN A 381 -30.66 1.10 -10.52
N PRO A 382 -32.00 1.15 -10.34
CA PRO A 382 -32.61 1.34 -9.01
C PRO A 382 -32.46 0.10 -8.11
N THR A 383 -31.94 -1.00 -8.64
CA THR A 383 -31.71 -2.26 -7.93
C THR A 383 -30.30 -2.76 -8.22
N LEU A 384 -29.36 -2.40 -7.34
CA LEU A 384 -28.08 -3.11 -7.19
C LEU A 384 -28.26 -4.62 -6.88
N ALA A 385 -29.50 -5.07 -6.65
CA ALA A 385 -29.90 -6.43 -6.31
C ALA A 385 -29.47 -7.51 -7.31
N ASN A 386 -29.20 -7.16 -8.58
CA ASN A 386 -28.74 -8.11 -9.61
C ASN A 386 -27.25 -7.94 -9.99
N ALA A 387 -26.41 -7.41 -9.08
CA ALA A 387 -24.97 -7.20 -9.31
C ALA A 387 -24.19 -8.49 -9.64
N THR A 388 -24.75 -9.66 -9.35
CA THR A 388 -24.18 -10.97 -9.71
C THR A 388 -24.52 -11.43 -11.13
N SER A 389 -25.38 -10.73 -11.88
CA SER A 389 -25.80 -11.17 -13.21
C SER A 389 -24.65 -11.32 -14.23
N ALA A 390 -23.57 -10.53 -14.06
CA ALA A 390 -22.40 -10.52 -14.95
C ALA A 390 -21.42 -11.67 -14.71
N PHE A 391 -21.49 -12.38 -13.57
CA PHE A 391 -20.57 -13.45 -13.20
C PHE A 391 -21.32 -14.64 -12.56
N ASN A 392 -20.61 -15.74 -12.33
CA ASN A 392 -21.07 -16.82 -11.46
C ASN A 392 -20.18 -16.82 -10.22
N LEU A 393 -20.75 -17.15 -9.06
CA LEU A 393 -20.03 -17.23 -7.80
C LEU A 393 -20.02 -18.67 -7.29
N VAL A 394 -18.83 -19.15 -6.94
CA VAL A 394 -18.65 -20.40 -6.19
C VAL A 394 -18.20 -20.01 -4.78
N ILE A 395 -18.99 -20.40 -3.79
CA ILE A 395 -18.65 -20.24 -2.37
C ILE A 395 -18.20 -21.61 -1.86
N ILE A 396 -16.95 -21.70 -1.42
CA ILE A 396 -16.37 -22.90 -0.83
C ILE A 396 -16.53 -22.81 0.69
N PRO A 397 -17.15 -23.80 1.37
CA PRO A 397 -17.29 -23.77 2.82
C PRO A 397 -15.94 -23.63 3.54
N GLU A 398 -15.94 -22.90 4.66
CA GLU A 398 -14.80 -22.72 5.55
C GLU A 398 -15.26 -22.84 7.02
N GLY A 399 -14.44 -23.47 7.86
CA GLY A 399 -14.67 -23.65 9.29
C GLY A 399 -14.99 -25.09 9.71
N GLY A 400 -14.58 -26.08 8.93
CA GLY A 400 -14.81 -27.51 9.19
C GLY A 400 -13.61 -28.36 8.77
N THR A 401 -13.89 -29.48 8.09
CA THR A 401 -12.87 -30.40 7.54
C THR A 401 -12.93 -30.53 6.03
N GLU A 402 -13.56 -29.55 5.39
CA GLU A 402 -13.82 -29.53 3.95
C GLU A 402 -12.54 -29.28 3.16
N ASN A 403 -12.46 -29.88 1.97
CA ASN A 403 -11.42 -29.56 1.02
C ASN A 403 -11.65 -28.15 0.46
N ASN A 404 -10.78 -27.22 0.84
CA ASN A 404 -10.83 -25.83 0.40
C ASN A 404 -9.44 -25.30 0.06
N THR A 405 -9.16 -25.11 -1.23
CA THR A 405 -7.87 -24.57 -1.70
C THR A 405 -7.65 -23.09 -1.33
N LEU A 406 -8.69 -22.39 -0.89
CA LEU A 406 -8.66 -20.98 -0.49
C LEU A 406 -8.64 -20.80 1.03
N ALA A 407 -8.68 -21.89 1.80
CA ALA A 407 -8.54 -21.97 3.27
C ALA A 407 -8.07 -23.39 3.64
N ALA A 408 -6.86 -23.75 3.21
CA ALA A 408 -6.40 -25.15 3.21
C ALA A 408 -6.16 -25.74 4.61
N TYR A 409 -6.04 -24.90 5.63
CA TYR A 409 -5.93 -25.31 7.03
C TYR A 409 -7.11 -26.20 7.48
N ASP A 410 -8.31 -26.03 6.93
CA ASP A 410 -9.47 -26.89 7.23
C ASP A 410 -9.21 -28.36 6.82
N SER A 411 -8.47 -28.56 5.74
CA SER A 411 -8.17 -29.89 5.18
C SER A 411 -6.79 -30.44 5.55
N CYS A 412 -6.00 -29.69 6.32
CA CYS A 412 -4.66 -30.06 6.77
C CYS A 412 -4.59 -30.02 8.30
N PHE A 413 -4.87 -31.15 8.97
CA PHE A 413 -5.13 -31.13 10.42
C PHE A 413 -3.91 -30.74 11.25
N ASN A 414 -2.71 -31.12 10.83
CA ASN A 414 -1.49 -30.68 11.51
C ASN A 414 -1.19 -29.18 11.33
N ALA A 415 -1.83 -28.49 10.36
CA ALA A 415 -1.67 -27.04 10.21
C ALA A 415 -2.40 -26.24 11.30
N ILE A 416 -3.35 -26.85 12.00
CA ILE A 416 -4.07 -26.25 13.14
C ILE A 416 -3.70 -26.87 14.49
N ASP A 417 -2.73 -27.81 14.49
CA ASP A 417 -2.17 -28.38 15.72
C ASP A 417 -1.23 -27.37 16.38
N GLU A 418 -1.45 -27.05 17.65
CA GLU A 418 -0.69 -26.01 18.36
C GLU A 418 0.81 -26.30 18.48
N THR A 419 1.23 -27.55 18.31
CA THR A 419 2.64 -27.96 18.42
C THR A 419 3.34 -28.10 17.07
N ILE A 420 2.61 -27.90 15.96
CA ILE A 420 3.12 -28.05 14.59
C ILE A 420 2.79 -26.83 13.72
N GLY A 421 1.55 -26.35 13.77
CA GLY A 421 1.03 -25.30 12.89
C GLY A 421 1.40 -23.88 13.29
N TYR A 422 1.59 -23.63 14.59
CA TYR A 422 1.80 -22.28 15.16
C TYR A 422 3.20 -22.10 15.78
N LEU A 423 4.25 -22.56 15.08
CA LEU A 423 5.64 -22.45 15.58
C LEU A 423 6.10 -20.99 15.66
N GLY A 424 5.68 -20.19 14.69
CA GLY A 424 5.95 -18.77 14.62
C GLY A 424 5.37 -18.01 15.80
N ASP A 425 4.15 -18.32 16.24
CA ASP A 425 3.56 -17.74 17.46
C ASP A 425 4.45 -17.99 18.70
N LEU A 426 5.01 -19.20 18.84
CA LEU A 426 5.93 -19.53 19.93
C LEU A 426 7.25 -18.72 19.83
N ASP A 427 7.78 -18.56 18.62
CA ASP A 427 8.99 -17.77 18.37
C ASP A 427 8.77 -16.27 18.66
N VAL A 428 7.59 -15.74 18.33
CA VAL A 428 7.18 -14.36 18.61
C VAL A 428 7.26 -14.04 20.10
N GLU A 429 6.75 -14.93 20.96
CA GLU A 429 6.80 -14.74 22.42
C GLU A 429 8.23 -14.56 22.93
N THR A 430 9.21 -15.26 22.33
CA THR A 430 10.62 -15.14 22.72
C THR A 430 11.30 -13.87 22.19
N TYR A 431 10.78 -13.31 21.09
CA TYR A 431 11.34 -12.14 20.44
C TYR A 431 10.84 -10.82 21.03
N ILE A 432 9.55 -10.75 21.43
CA ILE A 432 8.91 -9.55 22.00
C ILE A 432 9.77 -8.85 23.09
N PRO A 433 10.29 -9.56 24.13
CA PRO A 433 11.08 -8.92 25.16
C PRO A 433 12.38 -8.29 24.66
N LYS A 434 12.96 -8.78 23.56
CA LYS A 434 14.24 -8.31 23.04
C LYS A 434 14.17 -6.87 22.57
N TYR A 435 13.09 -6.49 21.89
CA TYR A 435 12.95 -5.15 21.32
C TYR A 435 12.06 -4.21 22.14
N LEU A 436 11.15 -4.74 22.97
CA LEU A 436 10.21 -3.91 23.73
C LEU A 436 10.63 -3.57 25.15
N THR A 437 11.65 -4.23 25.73
CA THR A 437 12.07 -3.94 27.12
C THR A 437 12.32 -2.44 27.36
N ASP A 438 13.00 -1.75 26.43
CA ASP A 438 13.28 -0.32 26.54
C ASP A 438 12.03 0.56 26.34
N ALA A 439 11.12 0.16 25.46
CA ALA A 439 9.83 0.81 25.26
C ALA A 439 8.95 0.69 26.52
N THR A 440 8.83 -0.52 27.07
CA THR A 440 8.10 -0.80 28.31
C THR A 440 8.67 0.02 29.46
N ALA A 441 9.99 0.04 29.64
CA ALA A 441 10.64 0.84 30.68
C ALA A 441 10.41 2.35 30.49
N ARG A 442 10.37 2.82 29.23
CA ARG A 442 10.06 4.22 28.90
C ARG A 442 8.61 4.57 29.25
N MET A 443 7.65 3.70 28.94
CA MET A 443 6.22 3.89 29.22
C MET A 443 5.91 3.80 30.73
N GLN A 444 6.60 2.92 31.45
CA GLN A 444 6.43 2.74 32.89
C GLN A 444 6.69 4.03 33.69
N LYS A 445 7.51 4.96 33.18
CA LYS A 445 7.77 6.28 33.80
C LYS A 445 6.53 7.17 33.89
N TYR A 446 5.52 6.88 33.09
CA TYR A 446 4.27 7.65 33.01
C TYR A 446 3.07 6.92 33.62
N ALA A 447 3.26 5.68 34.09
CA ALA A 447 2.24 4.91 34.78
C ALA A 447 2.13 5.32 36.26
N PRO A 448 0.91 5.32 36.83
CA PRO A 448 0.73 5.56 38.25
C PRO A 448 1.23 4.39 39.10
N SER A 449 1.40 4.65 40.41
CA SER A 449 1.78 3.61 41.36
C SER A 449 0.76 2.48 41.37
N GLY A 450 1.24 1.24 41.26
CA GLY A 450 0.40 0.04 41.25
C GLY A 450 -0.02 -0.45 39.86
N PHE A 451 0.31 0.29 38.79
CA PHE A 451 0.17 -0.22 37.42
C PHE A 451 1.56 -0.56 36.84
N ASN A 452 1.77 -1.83 36.49
CA ASN A 452 3.03 -2.28 35.90
C ASN A 452 2.78 -2.81 34.48
N PHE A 453 3.47 -2.24 33.50
CA PHE A 453 3.47 -2.74 32.13
C PHE A 453 4.35 -3.99 32.00
N SER A 454 3.90 -4.95 31.19
CA SER A 454 4.72 -6.01 30.59
C SER A 454 5.10 -5.63 29.15
N THR A 455 6.02 -6.39 28.56
CA THR A 455 6.35 -6.24 27.13
C THR A 455 5.16 -6.60 26.24
N ASN A 456 4.31 -7.54 26.66
CA ASN A 456 3.07 -7.89 25.97
C ASN A 456 2.06 -6.73 26.00
N ASP A 457 1.98 -5.95 27.08
CA ASP A 457 1.14 -4.75 27.09
C ASP A 457 1.61 -3.73 26.03
N THR A 458 2.92 -3.53 25.91
CA THR A 458 3.47 -2.61 24.91
C THR A 458 3.41 -3.16 23.48
N TYR A 459 3.43 -4.49 23.31
CA TYR A 459 3.17 -5.14 22.03
C TYR A 459 1.70 -4.92 21.61
N ALA A 460 0.76 -5.11 22.54
CA ALA A 460 -0.65 -4.79 22.33
C ALA A 460 -0.85 -3.32 21.91
N MET A 461 -0.11 -2.38 22.48
CA MET A 461 -0.17 -0.98 22.05
C MET A 461 0.26 -0.76 20.58
N GLN A 462 1.27 -1.50 20.09
CA GLN A 462 1.66 -1.44 18.67
C GLN A 462 0.56 -2.01 17.77
N ASN A 463 -0.02 -3.14 18.17
CA ASN A 463 -1.10 -3.80 17.44
C ASN A 463 -2.39 -2.96 17.40
N ILE A 464 -2.80 -2.43 18.56
CA ILE A 464 -3.94 -1.50 18.69
C ILE A 464 -3.75 -0.28 17.80
N CYS A 465 -2.54 0.30 17.74
CA CYS A 465 -2.25 1.39 16.81
C CYS A 465 -2.57 1.00 15.36
N ALA A 466 -2.08 -0.14 14.88
CA ALA A 466 -2.28 -0.56 13.50
C ALA A 466 -3.77 -0.74 13.15
N TYR A 467 -4.54 -1.38 14.04
CA TYR A 467 -5.97 -1.59 13.85
C TYR A 467 -6.81 -0.32 14.00
N GLU A 468 -6.53 0.53 15.00
CA GLU A 468 -7.25 1.79 15.20
C GLU A 468 -7.05 2.76 14.03
N ILE A 469 -5.87 2.79 13.41
CA ILE A 469 -5.67 3.62 12.21
C ILE A 469 -6.56 3.15 11.07
N SER A 470 -6.71 1.84 10.88
CA SER A 470 -7.57 1.29 9.82
C SER A 470 -9.06 1.48 10.12
N TYR A 471 -9.47 1.45 11.39
CA TYR A 471 -10.88 1.54 11.81
C TYR A 471 -11.34 2.98 12.13
N LEU A 472 -10.60 3.69 13.00
CA LEU A 472 -10.92 5.03 13.49
C LEU A 472 -10.27 6.15 12.66
N GLY A 473 -9.19 5.84 11.93
CA GLY A 473 -8.40 6.82 11.18
C GLY A 473 -7.36 7.57 12.03
N SER A 474 -7.27 7.26 13.33
CA SER A 474 -6.31 7.87 14.27
C SER A 474 -6.08 6.94 15.47
N SER A 475 -4.89 7.00 16.06
CA SER A 475 -4.57 6.30 17.31
C SER A 475 -3.48 7.05 18.08
N ASP A 476 -3.70 7.25 19.38
CA ASP A 476 -2.72 7.87 20.28
C ASP A 476 -1.55 6.93 20.60
N PHE A 477 -1.69 5.62 20.38
CA PHE A 477 -0.63 4.64 20.61
C PHE A 477 0.52 4.74 19.61
N CYS A 478 0.24 5.18 18.37
CA CYS A 478 1.22 5.10 17.29
C CYS A 478 2.50 5.92 17.54
N GLY A 479 2.38 7.05 18.23
CA GLY A 479 3.50 7.94 18.50
C GLY A 479 4.40 7.52 19.66
N LEU A 480 4.18 6.35 20.27
CA LEU A 480 4.86 5.92 21.50
C LEU A 480 6.18 5.16 21.27
N PHE A 481 6.49 4.81 20.02
CA PHE A 481 7.59 3.90 19.67
C PHE A 481 8.63 4.54 18.74
N THR A 482 9.86 4.04 18.77
CA THR A 482 10.94 4.42 17.84
C THR A 482 10.81 3.67 16.51
N GLU A 483 11.57 4.08 15.50
CA GLU A 483 11.60 3.36 14.20
C GLU A 483 12.16 1.94 14.34
N GLU A 484 13.17 1.73 15.20
CA GLU A 484 13.72 0.40 15.47
C GLU A 484 12.70 -0.50 16.19
N GLU A 485 11.91 0.06 17.12
CA GLU A 485 10.84 -0.67 17.81
C GLU A 485 9.69 -1.04 16.85
N TRP A 486 9.37 -0.18 15.87
CA TRP A 486 8.46 -0.54 14.78
C TRP A 486 9.05 -1.59 13.84
N ALA A 487 10.34 -1.51 13.51
CA ALA A 487 11.01 -2.57 12.75
C ALA A 487 10.99 -3.91 13.52
N GLY A 488 11.09 -3.86 14.86
CA GLY A 488 10.86 -5.00 15.75
C GLY A 488 9.45 -5.59 15.63
N PHE A 489 8.43 -4.73 15.53
CA PHE A 489 7.05 -5.17 15.30
C PHE A 489 6.87 -5.84 13.94
N GLU A 490 7.43 -5.28 12.86
CA GLU A 490 7.41 -5.91 11.52
C GLU A 490 8.04 -7.30 11.55
N VAL A 491 9.23 -7.46 12.15
CA VAL A 491 9.92 -8.75 12.13
C VAL A 491 9.25 -9.78 13.03
N THR A 492 8.58 -9.38 14.10
CA THR A 492 7.69 -10.29 14.87
C THR A 492 6.63 -10.89 13.95
N LEU A 493 6.02 -10.10 13.08
CA LEU A 493 5.02 -10.58 12.13
C LEU A 493 5.66 -11.41 10.99
N ASP A 494 6.87 -11.05 10.55
CA ASP A 494 7.65 -11.87 9.60
C ASP A 494 7.93 -13.26 10.16
N ILE A 495 8.33 -13.35 11.44
CA ILE A 495 8.60 -14.60 12.17
C ILE A 495 7.35 -15.47 12.19
N ALA A 496 6.22 -14.93 12.67
CA ALA A 496 4.95 -15.66 12.71
C ALA A 496 4.64 -16.29 11.34
N TYR A 497 4.62 -15.48 10.29
CA TYR A 497 4.22 -15.97 8.96
C TYR A 497 5.23 -16.92 8.31
N PHE A 498 6.53 -16.71 8.55
CA PHE A 498 7.54 -17.60 7.98
C PHE A 498 7.46 -19.00 8.59
N TYR A 499 7.29 -19.07 9.91
CA TYR A 499 7.31 -20.32 10.68
C TYR A 499 5.94 -20.98 10.85
N ASP A 500 4.84 -20.32 10.48
CA ASP A 500 3.49 -20.92 10.45
C ASP A 500 3.07 -21.36 9.04
N TYR A 501 3.40 -20.57 8.02
CA TYR A 501 2.80 -20.73 6.68
C TYR A 501 3.82 -20.86 5.53
N ALA A 502 5.11 -20.61 5.79
CA ALA A 502 6.14 -20.60 4.75
C ALA A 502 7.12 -21.79 4.87
N TYR A 503 8.36 -21.58 4.43
CA TYR A 503 9.43 -22.58 4.47
C TYR A 503 9.77 -23.01 5.91
N GLY A 504 9.53 -22.16 6.90
CA GLY A 504 9.77 -22.46 8.31
C GLY A 504 8.80 -23.47 8.92
N ASN A 505 7.70 -23.85 8.25
CA ASN A 505 6.71 -24.77 8.82
C ASN A 505 6.66 -26.13 8.11
N PRO A 506 6.53 -27.27 8.83
CA PRO A 506 6.29 -28.60 8.23
C PRO A 506 5.07 -28.71 7.29
N THR A 507 4.08 -27.82 7.42
CA THR A 507 2.85 -27.83 6.64
C THR A 507 2.77 -26.72 5.59
N GLY A 508 3.75 -25.81 5.52
CA GLY A 508 3.66 -24.60 4.69
C GLY A 508 3.43 -24.87 3.19
N ARG A 509 4.10 -25.88 2.61
CA ARG A 509 3.80 -26.31 1.22
C ARG A 509 2.44 -26.97 1.10
N ALA A 510 2.04 -27.76 2.08
CA ALA A 510 0.79 -28.51 2.06
C ALA A 510 -0.43 -27.58 2.08
N GLN A 511 -0.35 -26.45 2.78
CA GLN A 511 -1.41 -25.44 2.76
C GLN A 511 -1.54 -24.73 1.39
N GLY A 512 -0.46 -24.63 0.61
CA GLY A 512 -0.46 -23.97 -0.70
C GLY A 512 -0.70 -24.89 -1.90
N ILE A 513 -0.45 -26.19 -1.78
CA ILE A 513 -0.35 -27.09 -2.94
C ILE A 513 -1.67 -27.23 -3.70
N GLY A 514 -2.81 -27.18 -3.02
CA GLY A 514 -4.11 -27.30 -3.68
C GLY A 514 -4.38 -26.14 -4.65
N TYR A 515 -4.04 -24.90 -4.27
CA TYR A 515 -4.12 -23.75 -5.18
C TYR A 515 -3.16 -23.92 -6.37
N VAL A 516 -1.94 -24.40 -6.13
CA VAL A 516 -0.96 -24.65 -7.21
C VAL A 516 -1.46 -25.70 -8.19
N GLN A 517 -2.08 -26.78 -7.73
CA GLN A 517 -2.70 -27.78 -8.60
C GLN A 517 -3.84 -27.18 -9.45
N GLU A 518 -4.69 -26.33 -8.86
CA GLU A 518 -5.73 -25.62 -9.61
C GLU A 518 -5.16 -24.62 -10.62
N LEU A 519 -4.07 -23.92 -10.29
CA LEU A 519 -3.36 -23.07 -11.24
C LEU A 519 -2.82 -23.91 -12.42
N MET A 520 -2.17 -25.05 -12.14
CA MET A 520 -1.70 -25.97 -13.18
C MET A 520 -2.83 -26.49 -14.06
N ALA A 521 -3.97 -26.85 -13.47
CA ALA A 521 -5.17 -27.26 -14.19
C ALA A 521 -5.66 -26.18 -15.17
N ARG A 522 -5.70 -24.91 -14.75
CA ARG A 522 -6.09 -23.79 -15.63
C ARG A 522 -5.06 -23.52 -16.73
N LEU A 523 -3.76 -23.59 -16.42
CA LEU A 523 -2.67 -23.38 -17.38
C LEU A 523 -2.59 -24.51 -18.43
N THR A 524 -2.83 -25.76 -18.02
CA THR A 524 -2.80 -26.92 -18.92
C THR A 524 -4.14 -27.22 -19.58
N ASN A 525 -5.20 -26.49 -19.18
CA ASN A 525 -6.56 -26.69 -19.63
C ASN A 525 -7.04 -28.14 -19.38
N GLN A 526 -6.80 -28.64 -18.16
CA GLN A 526 -7.20 -29.96 -17.69
C GLN A 526 -8.00 -29.85 -16.39
N TYR A 527 -9.09 -30.61 -16.26
CA TYR A 527 -9.86 -30.69 -15.01
C TYR A 527 -9.17 -31.60 -13.99
N ILE A 528 -9.48 -31.42 -12.71
CA ILE A 528 -9.01 -32.30 -11.63
C ILE A 528 -10.17 -33.20 -11.20
N TYR A 529 -9.98 -34.52 -11.30
CA TYR A 529 -11.03 -35.51 -11.06
C TYR A 529 -10.95 -36.21 -9.69
N SER A 530 -9.91 -35.94 -8.91
CA SER A 530 -9.67 -36.55 -7.61
C SER A 530 -9.17 -35.53 -6.60
N SER A 531 -9.57 -35.70 -5.35
CA SER A 531 -9.08 -34.90 -4.23
C SER A 531 -7.93 -35.64 -3.53
N ASN A 532 -6.69 -35.22 -3.78
CA ASN A 532 -5.50 -35.73 -3.10
C ASN A 532 -4.82 -34.68 -2.20
N SER A 533 -5.42 -33.51 -2.08
CA SER A 533 -4.97 -32.37 -1.28
C SER A 533 -6.21 -31.58 -0.82
N SER A 534 -6.05 -30.30 -0.48
CA SER A 534 -7.14 -29.35 -0.25
C SER A 534 -8.03 -29.10 -1.49
N VAL A 535 -7.72 -29.68 -2.65
CA VAL A 535 -8.58 -29.67 -3.83
C VAL A 535 -9.91 -30.39 -3.56
N ASN A 536 -11.01 -29.76 -3.95
CA ASN A 536 -12.33 -30.39 -4.02
C ASN A 536 -12.66 -30.77 -5.47
N SER A 537 -12.59 -32.07 -5.80
CA SER A 537 -12.85 -32.53 -7.16
C SER A 537 -14.29 -32.33 -7.63
N SER A 538 -15.27 -32.21 -6.73
CA SER A 538 -16.66 -31.94 -7.13
C SER A 538 -16.82 -30.54 -7.74
N ILE A 539 -15.94 -29.60 -7.36
CA ILE A 539 -15.86 -28.24 -7.93
C ILE A 539 -14.97 -28.25 -9.17
N THR A 540 -13.82 -28.92 -9.12
CA THR A 540 -12.76 -28.82 -10.15
C THR A 540 -12.93 -29.80 -11.33
N ASN A 541 -13.92 -30.69 -11.30
CA ASN A 541 -14.18 -31.67 -12.37
C ASN A 541 -15.19 -31.21 -13.44
N ASN A 542 -15.69 -29.97 -13.35
CA ASN A 542 -16.77 -29.49 -14.19
C ASN A 542 -16.59 -28.03 -14.63
N SER A 543 -17.19 -27.69 -15.78
CA SER A 543 -17.06 -26.36 -16.38
C SER A 543 -17.93 -25.27 -15.73
N ALA A 544 -18.91 -25.65 -14.91
CA ALA A 544 -19.83 -24.71 -14.27
C ALA A 544 -19.13 -23.98 -13.11
N ASP A 545 -18.40 -24.74 -12.29
CA ASP A 545 -17.75 -24.24 -11.08
C ASP A 545 -16.25 -23.96 -11.29
N PHE A 546 -15.60 -24.66 -12.23
CA PHE A 546 -14.17 -24.50 -12.53
C PHE A 546 -13.90 -24.39 -14.04
N PRO A 547 -14.41 -23.36 -14.74
CA PRO A 547 -14.24 -23.25 -16.18
C PRO A 547 -12.77 -23.08 -16.58
N LEU A 548 -12.35 -23.74 -17.65
CA LEU A 548 -11.00 -23.60 -18.19
C LEU A 548 -10.97 -22.62 -19.38
N GLY A 549 -9.79 -22.10 -19.72
CA GLY A 549 -9.59 -21.20 -20.87
C GLY A 549 -10.31 -19.84 -20.78
N ARG A 550 -10.48 -19.27 -19.58
CA ARG A 550 -11.08 -17.93 -19.40
C ARG A 550 -10.03 -16.82 -19.51
N PRO A 551 -10.40 -15.59 -19.95
CA PRO A 551 -9.46 -14.46 -19.95
C PRO A 551 -8.96 -14.10 -18.55
N PHE A 552 -9.77 -14.31 -17.50
CA PHE A 552 -9.30 -14.18 -16.13
C PHE A 552 -9.98 -15.12 -15.16
N TYR A 553 -9.33 -15.28 -14.02
CA TYR A 553 -9.81 -15.96 -12.83
C TYR A 553 -9.60 -15.06 -11.62
N ALA A 554 -10.53 -15.08 -10.66
CA ALA A 554 -10.39 -14.34 -9.43
C ALA A 554 -10.91 -15.17 -8.25
N ASP A 555 -9.98 -15.45 -7.34
CA ASP A 555 -10.14 -16.26 -6.16
C ASP A 555 -9.86 -15.38 -4.93
N PHE A 556 -10.77 -15.38 -3.95
CA PHE A 556 -10.69 -14.57 -2.73
C PHE A 556 -10.39 -15.47 -1.53
N SER A 557 -9.36 -15.12 -0.78
CA SER A 557 -8.72 -15.97 0.21
C SER A 557 -8.10 -15.13 1.33
N HIS A 558 -7.19 -15.75 2.08
CA HIS A 558 -6.48 -15.20 3.23
C HIS A 558 -5.01 -14.88 2.86
N ASP A 559 -4.30 -14.30 3.81
CA ASP A 559 -2.87 -13.97 3.73
C ASP A 559 -2.00 -15.22 3.68
N ASP A 560 -2.18 -16.10 4.66
CA ASP A 560 -1.49 -17.38 4.83
C ASP A 560 -1.49 -18.25 3.56
N ILE A 561 -2.60 -18.29 2.81
CA ILE A 561 -2.71 -19.06 1.56
C ILE A 561 -1.84 -18.47 0.45
N ILE A 562 -1.67 -17.14 0.38
CA ILE A 562 -0.76 -16.52 -0.59
C ILE A 562 0.69 -16.91 -0.27
N VAL A 563 1.09 -16.85 1.00
CA VAL A 563 2.44 -17.25 1.46
C VAL A 563 2.69 -18.73 1.19
N SER A 564 1.74 -19.58 1.58
CA SER A 564 1.78 -21.03 1.38
C SER A 564 1.86 -21.38 -0.12
N ALA A 565 1.10 -20.69 -0.98
CA ALA A 565 1.16 -20.91 -2.42
C ALA A 565 2.53 -20.56 -3.02
N LEU A 566 3.16 -19.46 -2.59
CA LEU A 566 4.51 -19.10 -3.02
C LEU A 566 5.56 -20.11 -2.53
N THR A 567 5.38 -20.66 -1.34
CA THR A 567 6.21 -21.73 -0.77
C THR A 567 6.04 -23.03 -1.56
N ALA A 568 4.81 -23.43 -1.87
CA ALA A 568 4.50 -24.60 -2.69
C ALA A 568 5.07 -24.49 -4.12
N LEU A 569 5.08 -23.29 -4.70
CA LEU A 569 5.74 -23.00 -5.98
C LEU A 569 7.27 -23.08 -5.93
N SER A 570 7.85 -23.25 -4.74
CA SER A 570 9.30 -23.28 -4.49
C SER A 570 10.01 -22.00 -4.97
N LEU A 571 9.39 -20.84 -4.75
CA LEU A 571 10.02 -19.55 -5.01
C LEU A 571 11.11 -19.25 -3.96
N ASP A 572 12.34 -19.73 -4.20
CA ASP A 572 13.43 -19.70 -3.22
C ASP A 572 13.89 -18.27 -2.84
N TYR A 573 13.47 -17.24 -3.57
CA TYR A 573 13.68 -15.84 -3.17
C TYR A 573 13.15 -15.56 -1.76
N LEU A 574 12.04 -16.20 -1.37
CA LEU A 574 11.41 -16.03 -0.07
C LEU A 574 11.87 -17.08 0.97
N ASN A 575 12.82 -17.95 0.62
CA ASN A 575 13.36 -18.98 1.52
C ASN A 575 14.55 -18.45 2.33
N GLU A 576 14.38 -17.25 2.90
CA GLU A 576 15.31 -16.64 3.83
C GLU A 576 14.59 -16.47 5.17
N ALA A 577 14.98 -17.29 6.15
CA ALA A 577 14.34 -17.27 7.46
C ALA A 577 14.64 -15.95 8.20
N PRO A 578 13.63 -15.31 8.82
CA PRO A 578 13.86 -14.15 9.67
C PRO A 578 14.68 -14.54 10.90
N SER A 579 15.53 -13.63 11.38
CA SER A 579 16.37 -13.87 12.54
C SER A 579 15.56 -13.83 13.84
N LEU A 580 15.63 -14.90 14.65
CA LEU A 580 15.03 -14.95 15.98
C LEU A 580 15.87 -14.24 17.07
N THR A 581 17.06 -13.74 16.71
CA THR A 581 18.04 -13.24 17.69
C THR A 581 18.59 -11.84 17.44
N GLU A 582 18.46 -11.33 16.22
CA GLU A 582 19.03 -10.04 15.82
C GLU A 582 18.05 -8.89 16.08
N PHE A 583 18.52 -7.81 16.72
CA PHE A 583 17.80 -6.55 16.86
C PHE A 583 18.80 -5.37 16.83
N PRO A 584 18.57 -4.30 16.04
CA PRO A 584 17.48 -4.13 15.07
C PRO A 584 17.57 -5.12 13.90
N PRO A 585 16.44 -5.51 13.27
CA PRO A 585 16.43 -6.51 12.21
C PRO A 585 17.10 -6.01 10.92
N ASP A 586 17.65 -6.94 10.12
CA ASP A 586 18.23 -6.62 8.81
C ASP A 586 17.16 -6.01 7.87
N PRO A 587 17.31 -4.75 7.42
CA PRO A 587 16.37 -4.13 6.48
C PRO A 587 16.43 -4.72 5.06
N LYS A 588 17.37 -5.63 4.76
CA LYS A 588 17.55 -6.24 3.43
C LYS A 588 16.99 -7.65 3.29
N ARG A 589 16.43 -8.23 4.36
CA ARG A 589 15.79 -9.55 4.32
C ARG A 589 14.72 -9.61 3.23
N HIS A 590 14.58 -10.76 2.59
CA HIS A 590 13.60 -10.93 1.52
C HIS A 590 12.18 -11.24 2.03
N PHE A 591 12.04 -11.83 3.22
CA PHE A 591 10.75 -12.08 3.84
C PHE A 591 10.35 -10.84 4.68
N TYR A 592 9.53 -9.97 4.06
CA TYR A 592 9.08 -8.70 4.65
C TYR A 592 7.57 -8.57 4.44
N LEU A 593 6.79 -8.96 5.45
CA LEU A 593 5.38 -9.33 5.34
C LEU A 593 4.48 -8.19 4.87
N SER A 594 4.75 -6.95 5.26
CA SER A 594 4.02 -5.77 4.77
C SER A 594 4.14 -5.55 3.25
N HIS A 595 5.16 -6.13 2.60
CA HIS A 595 5.31 -6.16 1.16
C HIS A 595 4.75 -7.44 0.51
N LEU A 596 4.53 -8.51 1.29
CA LEU A 596 4.03 -9.80 0.80
C LEU A 596 2.51 -9.88 0.90
N THR A 597 1.97 -9.77 2.11
CA THR A 597 0.54 -9.96 2.38
C THR A 597 -0.05 -8.86 3.27
N PRO A 598 0.09 -7.55 2.94
CA PRO A 598 -0.69 -6.49 3.59
C PRO A 598 -2.21 -6.70 3.38
N PHE A 599 -3.07 -5.96 4.07
CA PHE A 599 -4.51 -6.03 3.80
C PHE A 599 -4.79 -5.77 2.32
N ALA A 600 -5.74 -6.50 1.75
CA ALA A 600 -6.08 -6.51 0.32
C ALA A 600 -4.90 -6.87 -0.62
N ALA A 601 -3.89 -7.60 -0.11
CA ALA A 601 -2.82 -8.16 -0.92
C ALA A 601 -3.36 -9.01 -2.08
N ARG A 602 -2.55 -9.09 -3.13
CA ARG A 602 -2.93 -9.77 -4.37
C ARG A 602 -1.73 -10.35 -5.09
N LEU A 603 -1.80 -11.66 -5.33
CA LEU A 603 -0.93 -12.39 -6.22
C LEU A 603 -1.62 -12.52 -7.57
N VAL A 604 -0.98 -12.03 -8.63
CA VAL A 604 -1.48 -12.15 -10.00
C VAL A 604 -0.52 -12.97 -10.84
N THR A 605 -0.99 -14.08 -11.39
CA THR A 605 -0.27 -14.85 -12.41
C THR A 605 -0.76 -14.43 -13.79
N GLU A 606 0.13 -13.86 -14.60
CA GLU A 606 -0.11 -13.44 -15.97
C GLU A 606 0.33 -14.55 -16.93
N VAL A 607 -0.52 -14.90 -17.90
CA VAL A 607 -0.10 -15.61 -19.11
C VAL A 607 0.13 -14.56 -20.19
N VAL A 608 1.36 -14.50 -20.70
CA VAL A 608 1.81 -13.54 -21.69
C VAL A 608 2.06 -14.26 -23.00
N GLY A 609 1.33 -13.89 -24.05
CA GLY A 609 1.57 -14.34 -25.41
C GLY A 609 2.59 -13.46 -26.10
N CYS A 610 3.54 -14.07 -26.81
CA CYS A 610 4.64 -13.39 -27.49
C CYS A 610 4.85 -13.96 -28.90
N SER A 611 5.16 -13.08 -29.85
CA SER A 611 5.51 -13.47 -31.22
C SER A 611 6.88 -14.13 -31.37
N SER A 612 7.77 -13.96 -30.38
CA SER A 612 9.12 -14.54 -30.33
C SER A 612 9.24 -15.53 -29.18
N SER A 613 10.00 -16.60 -29.38
CA SER A 613 10.42 -17.54 -28.32
C SER A 613 11.50 -16.95 -27.41
N GLU A 614 12.18 -15.89 -27.87
CA GLU A 614 13.19 -15.15 -27.12
C GLU A 614 12.86 -13.65 -27.13
N PRO A 615 11.79 -13.22 -26.47
CA PRO A 615 11.41 -11.82 -26.43
C PRO A 615 12.42 -11.04 -25.57
N LYS A 616 12.91 -9.91 -26.11
CA LYS A 616 13.95 -9.09 -25.46
C LYS A 616 13.37 -8.30 -24.28
N PRO A 617 13.97 -8.39 -23.08
CA PRO A 617 13.53 -7.62 -21.91
C PRO A 617 13.42 -6.12 -22.19
N VAL A 618 12.40 -5.47 -21.61
CA VAL A 618 12.19 -4.03 -21.71
C VAL A 618 12.25 -3.43 -20.32
N LYS A 619 13.23 -2.54 -20.11
CA LYS A 619 13.53 -1.99 -18.78
C LYS A 619 12.33 -1.31 -18.12
N ASN A 620 11.63 -0.44 -18.86
CA ASN A 620 10.58 0.41 -18.31
C ASN A 620 9.19 -0.06 -18.72
N ARG A 621 8.22 0.06 -17.82
CA ARG A 621 6.80 -0.14 -18.13
C ARG A 621 6.35 0.77 -19.27
N ARG A 622 5.45 0.25 -20.11
CA ARG A 622 4.77 1.00 -21.18
C ARG A 622 3.28 0.94 -20.96
N THR A 623 2.59 2.02 -21.31
CA THR A 623 1.13 2.03 -21.39
C THR A 623 0.70 1.40 -22.69
N TYR A 624 -0.22 0.43 -22.62
CA TYR A 624 -0.86 -0.19 -23.78
C TYR A 624 -2.19 0.53 -24.00
N TYR A 625 -2.24 1.39 -25.01
CA TYR A 625 -3.46 2.13 -25.37
C TYR A 625 -4.38 1.29 -26.27
N SER A 626 -3.80 0.43 -27.11
CA SER A 626 -4.50 -0.57 -27.92
C SER A 626 -3.72 -1.90 -27.92
N PRO A 627 -4.39 -3.04 -28.17
CA PRO A 627 -3.72 -4.34 -28.17
C PRO A 627 -2.56 -4.49 -29.16
N ASP A 628 -2.59 -3.77 -30.28
CA ASP A 628 -1.63 -3.88 -31.40
C ASP A 628 -0.43 -2.93 -31.32
N GLN A 629 -0.44 -1.97 -30.39
CA GLN A 629 0.48 -0.80 -30.36
C GLN A 629 1.99 -1.14 -30.33
N TYR A 630 2.36 -2.34 -29.87
CA TYR A 630 3.76 -2.77 -29.78
C TYR A 630 4.05 -4.03 -30.60
N GLY A 631 3.33 -4.20 -31.71
CA GLY A 631 3.56 -5.30 -32.65
C GLY A 631 3.06 -6.65 -32.15
N TYR A 632 2.22 -6.67 -31.12
CA TYR A 632 1.51 -7.87 -30.71
C TYR A 632 0.43 -8.21 -31.74
N ASN A 633 0.35 -9.49 -32.10
CA ASN A 633 -0.72 -10.06 -32.90
C ASN A 633 -1.01 -11.45 -32.33
N ALA A 634 -2.25 -11.67 -31.90
CA ALA A 634 -2.68 -12.93 -31.28
C ALA A 634 -2.45 -14.16 -32.20
N GLU A 635 -2.58 -14.01 -33.52
CA GLU A 635 -2.35 -15.11 -34.49
C GLU A 635 -0.89 -15.57 -34.52
N ASN A 636 0.04 -14.65 -34.25
CA ASN A 636 1.49 -14.92 -34.27
C ASN A 636 2.06 -15.14 -32.86
N ALA A 637 1.29 -14.92 -31.80
CA ALA A 637 1.71 -15.00 -30.41
C ALA A 637 1.78 -16.46 -29.91
N THR A 638 2.48 -17.33 -30.63
CA THR A 638 2.52 -18.78 -30.34
C THR A 638 3.38 -19.15 -29.12
N ASN A 639 4.23 -18.24 -28.64
CA ASN A 639 5.11 -18.47 -27.50
C ASN A 639 4.44 -17.92 -26.24
N LYS A 640 4.19 -18.77 -25.24
CA LYS A 640 3.54 -18.39 -23.98
C LYS A 640 4.56 -18.31 -22.85
N PHE A 641 4.42 -17.29 -22.01
CA PHE A 641 5.23 -17.05 -20.83
C PHE A 641 4.34 -16.84 -19.61
N ILE A 642 4.84 -17.18 -18.44
CA ILE A 642 4.27 -16.85 -17.14
C ILE A 642 5.06 -15.69 -16.55
N ARG A 643 4.35 -14.74 -15.94
CA ARG A 643 4.92 -13.72 -15.05
C ARG A 643 4.02 -13.61 -13.83
N MET A 644 4.59 -13.50 -12.64
CA MET A 644 3.81 -13.31 -11.42
C MET A 644 4.09 -11.95 -10.80
N ARG A 645 3.06 -11.33 -10.24
CA ARG A 645 3.14 -10.08 -9.50
C ARG A 645 2.54 -10.24 -8.11
N LEU A 646 3.27 -9.84 -7.09
CA LEU A 646 2.78 -9.74 -5.72
C LEU A 646 2.69 -8.26 -5.35
N ASN A 647 1.46 -7.78 -5.17
CA ASN A 647 1.16 -6.36 -4.90
C ASN A 647 1.84 -5.45 -5.92
N ASN A 648 1.67 -5.72 -7.22
CA ASN A 648 2.31 -5.02 -8.36
C ASN A 648 3.83 -5.28 -8.58
N GLY A 649 4.58 -5.69 -7.55
CA GLY A 649 5.99 -6.09 -7.66
C GLY A 649 6.16 -7.40 -8.42
N ILE A 650 7.05 -7.47 -9.41
CA ILE A 650 7.26 -8.67 -10.23
C ILE A 650 8.13 -9.66 -9.46
N LEU A 651 7.66 -10.89 -9.33
CA LEU A 651 8.40 -11.97 -8.66
C LEU A 651 9.50 -12.52 -9.59
N PRO A 652 10.70 -12.79 -9.07
CA PRO A 652 11.82 -13.30 -9.86
C PRO A 652 11.65 -14.79 -10.08
N LEU A 653 10.85 -15.21 -11.07
CA LEU A 653 10.58 -16.63 -11.36
C LEU A 653 11.85 -17.45 -11.68
N SER A 654 12.97 -16.80 -11.97
CA SER A 654 14.30 -17.42 -12.07
C SER A 654 14.77 -18.08 -10.77
N THR A 655 14.21 -17.70 -9.62
CA THR A 655 14.48 -18.31 -8.32
C THR A 655 13.55 -19.48 -8.00
N ILE A 656 12.64 -19.86 -8.90
CA ILE A 656 11.91 -21.12 -8.74
C ILE A 656 12.92 -22.26 -8.76
N ARG A 657 12.84 -23.11 -7.73
CA ARG A 657 13.77 -24.22 -7.53
C ARG A 657 13.89 -25.10 -8.77
N GLY A 658 15.12 -25.56 -9.05
CA GLY A 658 15.44 -26.36 -10.23
C GLY A 658 15.82 -25.54 -11.47
N GLY A 659 15.55 -24.23 -11.49
CA GLY A 659 16.09 -23.30 -12.48
C GLY A 659 15.48 -23.40 -13.89
N SER A 660 14.37 -24.13 -14.06
CA SER A 660 13.72 -24.32 -15.37
C SER A 660 13.30 -22.99 -16.03
N CYS A 661 12.98 -21.97 -15.24
CA CYS A 661 12.62 -20.64 -15.75
C CYS A 661 13.81 -19.84 -16.32
N GLY A 662 15.04 -20.36 -16.20
CA GLY A 662 16.25 -19.70 -16.66
C GLY A 662 16.55 -18.41 -15.89
N ASN A 663 17.49 -17.62 -16.39
CA ASN A 663 17.95 -16.39 -15.74
C ASN A 663 17.49 -15.14 -16.51
N ARG A 664 16.17 -14.92 -16.57
CA ARG A 664 15.59 -13.75 -17.23
C ARG A 664 15.46 -12.58 -16.26
N THR A 665 15.92 -11.41 -16.69
CA THR A 665 15.91 -10.18 -15.87
C THR A 665 14.54 -9.49 -15.78
N ASP A 666 13.53 -10.00 -16.49
CA ASP A 666 12.18 -9.43 -16.55
C ASP A 666 11.10 -10.26 -15.84
N GLY A 667 11.51 -11.30 -15.11
CA GLY A 667 10.61 -12.18 -14.37
C GLY A 667 9.67 -13.02 -15.24
N LEU A 668 9.87 -13.04 -16.57
CA LEU A 668 9.16 -13.97 -17.45
C LEU A 668 9.76 -15.37 -17.35
N CYS A 669 8.92 -16.39 -17.40
CA CYS A 669 9.31 -17.80 -17.50
C CYS A 669 8.57 -18.43 -18.68
N PRO A 670 9.21 -19.16 -19.61
CA PRO A 670 8.48 -19.90 -20.64
C PRO A 670 7.43 -20.81 -19.99
N MET A 671 6.20 -20.78 -20.48
CA MET A 671 5.07 -21.44 -19.81
C MET A 671 5.28 -22.94 -19.64
N GLN A 672 5.86 -23.60 -20.66
CA GLN A 672 6.18 -25.01 -20.58
C GLN A 672 7.24 -25.30 -19.51
N SER A 673 8.26 -24.46 -19.40
CA SER A 673 9.29 -24.56 -18.35
C SER A 673 8.74 -24.29 -16.94
N PHE A 674 7.78 -23.37 -16.82
CA PHE A 674 7.04 -23.17 -15.58
C PHE A 674 6.26 -24.43 -15.20
N ILE A 675 5.45 -24.98 -16.12
CA ILE A 675 4.69 -26.22 -15.87
C ILE A 675 5.62 -27.38 -15.48
N GLU A 676 6.74 -27.55 -16.19
CA GLU A 676 7.75 -28.58 -15.88
C GLU A 676 8.36 -28.39 -14.49
N SER A 677 8.64 -27.14 -14.08
CA SER A 677 9.17 -26.87 -12.73
C SER A 677 8.21 -27.26 -11.61
N GLN A 678 6.90 -27.32 -11.89
CA GLN A 678 5.87 -27.60 -10.89
C GLN A 678 5.40 -29.07 -10.88
N GLN A 679 5.95 -29.93 -11.74
CA GLN A 679 5.52 -31.34 -11.85
C GLN A 679 5.65 -32.13 -10.54
N ASN A 680 6.68 -31.82 -9.74
CA ASN A 680 6.95 -32.49 -8.47
C ASN A 680 6.44 -31.70 -7.26
N ALA A 681 5.68 -30.61 -7.45
CA ALA A 681 5.27 -29.75 -6.34
C ALA A 681 4.39 -30.49 -5.32
N TYR A 682 3.58 -31.45 -5.78
CA TYR A 682 2.73 -32.28 -4.91
C TYR A 682 3.56 -33.26 -4.07
N GLU A 683 4.50 -33.95 -4.69
CA GLU A 683 5.40 -34.86 -3.99
C GLU A 683 6.27 -34.11 -2.98
N LEU A 684 6.74 -32.91 -3.34
CA LEU A 684 7.52 -32.03 -2.45
C LEU A 684 6.71 -31.50 -1.27
N SER A 685 5.38 -31.34 -1.39
CA SER A 685 4.57 -30.93 -0.24
C SER A 685 4.41 -32.07 0.77
N ASN A 686 4.59 -33.31 0.33
CA ASN A 686 4.35 -34.53 1.11
C ASN A 686 3.01 -34.48 1.87
N TYR A 687 1.95 -34.05 1.15
CA TYR A 687 0.68 -33.60 1.74
C TYR A 687 0.14 -34.57 2.79
N ASP A 688 0.03 -35.85 2.45
CA ASP A 688 -0.56 -36.86 3.32
C ASP A 688 0.20 -37.00 4.66
N TYR A 689 1.52 -37.02 4.62
CA TYR A 689 2.32 -37.15 5.83
C TYR A 689 2.41 -35.83 6.60
N ALA A 690 2.59 -34.70 5.91
CA ALA A 690 2.66 -33.39 6.54
C ALA A 690 1.35 -33.07 7.29
N CYS A 691 0.19 -33.31 6.68
CA CYS A 691 -1.12 -32.95 7.21
C CYS A 691 -1.72 -33.98 8.17
N PHE A 692 -1.43 -35.27 8.00
CA PHE A 692 -2.09 -36.36 8.76
C PHE A 692 -1.13 -37.37 9.39
N GLY A 693 0.18 -37.23 9.16
CA GLY A 693 1.19 -38.04 9.82
C GLY A 693 1.23 -37.75 11.32
N ASN A 694 1.57 -38.77 12.09
CA ASN A 694 1.82 -38.64 13.52
C ASN A 694 3.32 -38.42 13.74
N TYR A 695 3.71 -37.16 13.97
CA TYR A 695 5.07 -36.75 14.28
C TYR A 695 5.07 -35.68 15.38
N THR A 696 6.21 -35.49 16.02
CA THR A 696 6.39 -34.48 17.07
C THR A 696 7.68 -33.72 16.79
N LEU A 697 7.66 -32.40 16.91
CA LEU A 697 8.86 -31.58 16.72
C LEU A 697 9.61 -31.45 18.04
N THR A 698 10.90 -31.77 18.03
CA THR A 698 11.83 -31.59 19.14
C THR A 698 12.43 -30.19 19.02
N ASP A 699 12.04 -29.30 19.93
CA ASP A 699 12.42 -27.88 19.98
C ASP A 699 11.70 -26.98 18.95
N PRO A 700 10.40 -26.71 19.14
CA PRO A 700 9.58 -25.92 18.20
C PRO A 700 9.98 -24.42 18.10
N THR A 701 10.98 -23.97 18.88
CA THR A 701 11.43 -22.56 18.96
C THR A 701 12.91 -22.37 18.58
N ASP A 702 13.50 -23.33 17.88
CA ASP A 702 14.93 -23.28 17.49
C ASP A 702 15.16 -22.55 16.15
N GLY A 703 14.08 -22.11 15.50
CA GLY A 703 14.10 -21.47 14.19
C GLY A 703 14.42 -22.41 13.03
N HIS A 704 14.16 -23.71 13.18
CA HIS A 704 14.40 -24.70 12.12
C HIS A 704 13.62 -24.37 10.84
N ASN A 705 14.32 -24.38 9.71
CA ASN A 705 13.69 -24.25 8.40
C ASN A 705 13.39 -25.64 7.84
N TYR A 706 12.13 -26.05 7.90
CA TYR A 706 11.63 -27.34 7.40
C TYR A 706 11.50 -27.38 5.87
N ASP A 707 11.87 -26.33 5.15
CA ASP A 707 11.62 -26.17 3.71
C ASP A 707 10.14 -26.38 3.35
N GLY A 708 9.23 -26.04 4.26
CA GLY A 708 7.79 -26.10 4.05
C GLY A 708 7.20 -27.52 4.08
N THR A 709 7.96 -28.55 4.45
CA THR A 709 7.49 -29.95 4.49
C THR A 709 8.22 -30.79 5.54
N ILE A 710 7.73 -32.00 5.81
CA ILE A 710 8.40 -32.97 6.68
C ILE A 710 8.29 -34.38 6.11
N ASN A 711 9.24 -35.26 6.44
CA ASN A 711 9.20 -36.67 6.06
C ASN A 711 9.60 -37.58 7.23
N ASN A 712 9.36 -38.89 7.08
CA ASN A 712 9.63 -39.91 8.11
C ASN A 712 11.12 -40.07 8.51
N GLY A 713 12.05 -39.41 7.80
CA GLY A 713 13.47 -39.36 8.11
C GLY A 713 13.96 -37.98 8.58
N THR A 714 13.07 -36.99 8.65
CA THR A 714 13.37 -35.70 9.25
C THR A 714 13.57 -35.96 10.73
N LYS A 715 14.66 -35.45 11.32
CA LYS A 715 14.84 -35.52 12.76
C LYS A 715 13.80 -34.60 13.39
N SER A 716 12.63 -35.19 13.62
CA SER A 716 11.49 -34.62 14.31
C SER A 716 11.82 -34.60 15.78
#